data_AF-A0AAV5U2M2-F1
#
_entry.id   AF-A0AAV5U2M2-F1
#
_cell.length_a   1.000
_cell.length_b   1.000
_cell.length_c   1.000
_cell.angle_alpha   90.00
_cell.angle_beta   90.00
_cell.angle_gamma   90.00
#
_symmetry.space_group_name_H-M   'P 1'
#
loop_
_entity.id
_entity.type
_entity.pdbx_description
1 polymer ?
#
loop_
_entity_poly.entity_id
_entity_poly.type
_entity_poly.pdbx_seq_one_letter_code
_entity_poly.pdbx_strand_id
1 'polypeptide(L)'
;EAMGRVKLDNRIRTLIERGVQCGHRSMFALVGDKARDQVVVLHHILSKATVSARPSVLWCYKKDLGFSSNRKKRMKDLKKKLDVGKINVREEDSFDVFISSTQIRYCYYSETQNILGNTYGMVILQDFEALTPNTLARTIETVEGGGLVVFLMRSVNSLRQLYTITMDVHNRYRTHAEQEIVPRFNERFILSLANCKACAVLDEQLNVLPISSHIAKLEKEPLPSIENGSAKELNELKEAMRDTKPIGGLVNRCATLCQAKCLLRLLDCVTEKSLSATCSISAGRGRGKSASLGLALAGAIAFGYTNIFVTSPSPENLKTLFEFILKGFDSLDYMEHSDYELVRSTNAELKNCLVRINVNRQHRQIIQYIHPSDAVKLGQAELVVVDEAAAIPLPLVKELISGPYLVFLASTINGYEGTGRSLSLKLLDSLRKQSSNKGDNSVLTKGRSLHEMILEESIRYKNGDPIESWLNKLLCLDTTSALAKYRISGTPSPSDCQLYYVNRDSLFSFHRASESFLQQIISIYVSAHYKNQPNDLQMLSDAPAHHLFVLMGPVSEEEESIPQVVVVIQVCLEGALPYESVKQSLESGKRAAGDLLPWTISNQFLDKHFSSLSGARIVRIAVHPDYQGMGYGGRAMQLVEQYYQGKFPCLKEEEGSSGRTKSVKDVETLELMEEQIAPRTNLPPLLERLNERRAENLDYIGVSFGLTMDLLKFWKKCSFVPVYMRQEASPLTGEHTLISLKNLSSHGIEWLSSFSSQFRSRFINILPSAFSHFPSTLALSILQLRNKEIEGSIKRKVLTRDEMGVVLSDTDLGRLSSFTHNLVDHRLIADVVPTLARLFLNHNFCPSLQLAATQTAVLLAFGLQHKSMEKMCEELDGMPEAQVLALYKKTMRKLSVHLDELCKEAVKERMQAGEEEKRKERQPPQIKALSKSLADELEEAAKEIGERQERDKRKMMEEIGTNLGQYVIKGDDEDWNEALKEGMSVPKEAISVRNKRAIQDMPIPEKNTEKEGMKKKKKMKH
;
A
#
# COMPACT_ATOMS: atom_id res chain seq x y z
N GLU A 1 24.55 48.25 23.89
CA GLU A 1 25.67 47.63 23.15
C GLU A 1 25.68 48.18 21.74
N ALA A 2 26.82 48.66 21.26
CA ALA A 2 26.93 49.17 19.90
C ALA A 2 26.66 48.00 18.92
N MET A 3 25.54 48.05 18.19
CA MET A 3 25.27 47.13 17.08
C MET A 3 26.35 47.34 16.03
N GLY A 4 27.41 46.52 16.08
CA GLY A 4 28.40 46.46 15.03
C GLY A 4 27.72 46.10 13.71
N ARG A 5 27.85 46.95 12.69
CA ARG A 5 27.48 46.58 11.32
C ARG A 5 28.45 45.50 10.85
N VAL A 6 28.11 44.24 11.09
CA VAL A 6 28.87 43.11 10.57
C VAL A 6 28.71 43.10 9.04
N LYS A 7 29.83 43.11 8.32
CA LYS A 7 29.84 43.06 6.87
C LYS A 7 29.39 41.68 6.44
N LEU A 8 28.25 41.60 5.75
CA LEU A 8 27.76 40.35 5.17
C LEU A 8 28.83 39.76 4.24
N ASP A 9 28.99 38.44 4.32
CA ASP A 9 29.87 37.72 3.42
C ASP A 9 29.43 37.88 1.95
N ASN A 10 30.35 38.33 1.10
CA ASN A 10 30.10 38.50 -0.33
C ASN A 10 29.73 37.19 -1.04
N ARG A 11 30.11 36.04 -0.47
CA ARG A 11 29.80 34.70 -1.01
C ARG A 11 28.29 34.48 -1.19
N ILE A 12 27.48 34.92 -0.21
CA ILE A 12 26.02 34.79 -0.24
C ILE A 12 25.44 35.57 -1.41
N ARG A 13 25.88 36.82 -1.57
CA ARG A 13 25.41 37.71 -2.64
C ARG A 13 25.81 37.19 -4.02
N THR A 14 27.06 36.75 -4.19
CA THR A 14 27.55 36.20 -5.46
C THR A 14 26.78 34.94 -5.87
N LEU A 15 26.45 34.06 -4.92
CA LEU A 15 25.67 32.85 -5.21
C LEU A 15 24.27 33.19 -5.74
N ILE A 16 23.57 34.14 -5.11
CA ILE A 16 22.23 34.57 -5.53
C ILE A 16 22.29 35.27 -6.90
N GLU A 17 23.23 36.20 -7.10
CA GLU A 17 23.41 36.90 -8.37
C GLU A 17 23.69 35.91 -9.51
N ARG A 18 24.55 34.91 -9.28
CA ARG A 18 24.84 33.83 -10.24
C ARG A 18 23.60 32.99 -10.55
N GLY A 19 22.85 32.59 -9.53
CA GLY A 19 21.61 31.82 -9.70
C GLY A 19 20.61 32.53 -10.62
N VAL A 20 20.39 33.83 -10.40
CA VAL A 20 19.50 34.66 -11.21
C VAL A 20 20.00 34.81 -12.65
N GLN A 21 21.29 35.04 -12.85
CA GLN A 21 21.88 35.18 -14.19
C GLN A 21 21.82 33.88 -15.01
N CYS A 22 22.19 32.75 -14.39
CA CYS A 22 22.13 31.45 -15.03
C CYS A 22 20.68 30.94 -15.17
N GLY A 23 19.72 31.47 -14.41
CA GLY A 23 18.36 30.91 -14.31
C GLY A 23 18.35 29.56 -13.57
N HIS A 24 19.26 29.38 -12.63
CA HIS A 24 19.38 28.20 -11.76
C HIS A 24 18.90 28.52 -10.35
N ARG A 25 18.45 27.52 -9.60
CA ARG A 25 18.01 27.72 -8.21
C ARG A 25 19.23 27.81 -7.27
N SER A 26 19.06 28.47 -6.13
CA SER A 26 20.07 28.52 -5.06
C SER A 26 19.49 28.04 -3.72
N MET A 27 20.31 27.41 -2.89
CA MET A 27 19.88 26.79 -1.63
C MET A 27 20.66 27.32 -0.43
N PHE A 28 19.95 27.56 0.66
CA PHE A 28 20.53 28.00 1.93
C PHE A 28 20.00 27.15 3.10
N ALA A 29 20.90 26.66 3.95
CA ALA A 29 20.57 26.01 5.21
C ALA A 29 21.00 26.92 6.36
N LEU A 30 20.04 27.49 7.09
CA LEU A 30 20.28 28.38 8.22
C LEU A 30 20.21 27.58 9.53
N VAL A 31 21.30 27.57 10.28
CA VAL A 31 21.38 26.91 11.59
C VAL A 31 21.34 27.97 12.69
N GLY A 32 20.25 28.00 13.46
CA GLY A 32 20.10 28.93 14.59
C GLY A 32 18.65 29.23 14.95
N ASP A 33 18.42 29.70 16.17
CA ASP A 33 17.06 29.92 16.68
C ASP A 33 16.45 31.22 16.14
N LYS A 34 17.28 32.23 15.81
CA LYS A 34 16.83 33.46 15.12
C LYS A 34 16.99 33.41 13.60
N ALA A 35 17.09 32.22 13.01
CA ALA A 35 17.20 32.05 11.56
C ALA A 35 16.03 32.70 10.77
N ARG A 36 14.86 32.89 11.41
CA ARG A 36 13.67 33.51 10.80
C ARG A 36 13.91 34.96 10.38
N ASP A 37 14.65 35.73 11.18
CA ASP A 37 14.90 37.15 10.88
C ASP A 37 15.88 37.29 9.71
N GLN A 38 16.80 36.33 9.57
CA GLN A 38 17.78 36.29 8.48
C GLN A 38 17.16 35.98 7.12
N VAL A 39 16.01 35.30 7.09
CA VAL A 39 15.24 35.07 5.85
C VAL A 39 14.91 36.39 5.14
N VAL A 40 14.64 37.45 5.91
CA VAL A 40 14.31 38.78 5.38
C VAL A 40 15.48 39.36 4.59
N VAL A 41 16.70 39.18 5.10
CA VAL A 41 17.93 39.64 4.46
C VAL A 41 18.13 38.91 3.12
N LEU A 42 17.96 37.59 3.09
CA LEU A 42 18.07 36.79 1.87
C LEU A 42 17.03 37.20 0.83
N HIS A 43 15.78 37.40 1.23
CA HIS A 43 14.72 37.86 0.34
C HIS A 43 15.01 39.25 -0.23
N HIS A 44 15.57 40.16 0.57
CA HIS A 44 15.95 41.50 0.11
C HIS A 44 17.09 41.44 -0.91
N ILE A 45 18.08 40.56 -0.71
CA ILE A 45 19.16 40.35 -1.67
C ILE A 45 18.60 39.79 -2.98
N LEU A 46 17.70 38.80 -2.92
CA LEU A 46 17.04 38.25 -4.09
C LEU A 46 16.26 39.32 -4.85
N SER A 47 15.42 40.10 -4.16
CA SER A 47 14.62 41.16 -4.79
C SER A 47 15.47 42.25 -5.44
N LYS A 48 16.72 42.45 -5.01
CA LYS A 48 17.67 43.37 -5.64
C LYS A 48 18.36 42.76 -6.85
N ALA A 49 18.58 41.45 -6.84
CA ALA A 49 19.22 40.73 -7.94
C ALA A 49 18.26 40.49 -9.12
N THR A 50 16.97 40.31 -8.85
CA THR A 50 15.94 40.11 -9.87
C THR A 50 15.49 41.44 -10.49
N VAL A 51 15.53 41.55 -11.83
CA VAL A 51 15.04 42.73 -12.58
C VAL A 51 13.50 42.73 -12.73
N SER A 52 12.84 41.61 -12.41
CA SER A 52 11.38 41.41 -12.53
C SER A 52 10.61 41.85 -11.27
N ALA A 53 9.29 41.61 -11.28
CA ALA A 53 8.41 41.79 -10.13
C ALA A 53 8.93 41.06 -8.88
N ARG A 54 8.59 41.59 -7.69
CA ARG A 54 9.01 41.00 -6.41
C ARG A 54 8.62 39.51 -6.33
N PRO A 55 9.53 38.62 -5.93
CA PRO A 55 9.28 37.19 -5.91
C PRO A 55 8.20 36.83 -4.88
N SER A 56 7.35 35.87 -5.22
CA SER A 56 6.36 35.30 -4.31
C SER A 56 7.02 34.28 -3.37
N VAL A 57 6.50 34.16 -2.15
CA VAL A 57 7.10 33.33 -1.10
C VAL A 57 6.13 32.22 -0.69
N LEU A 58 6.63 30.99 -0.59
CA LEU A 58 5.92 29.85 -0.02
C LEU A 58 6.52 29.52 1.36
N TRP A 59 5.71 29.58 2.41
CA TRP A 59 6.10 29.25 3.78
C TRP A 59 5.48 27.92 4.21
N CYS A 60 6.30 26.90 4.39
CA CYS A 60 5.87 25.57 4.81
C CYS A 60 6.21 25.31 6.29
N TYR A 61 5.23 24.79 7.04
CA TYR A 61 5.36 24.55 8.48
C TYR A 61 4.48 23.37 8.93
N LYS A 62 4.75 22.83 10.11
CA LYS A 62 4.05 21.67 10.68
C LYS A 62 2.80 22.06 11.47
N LYS A 63 2.94 22.87 12.51
CA LYS A 63 1.84 23.30 13.41
C LYS A 63 1.96 24.76 13.81
N ASP A 64 3.11 25.18 14.33
CA ASP A 64 3.28 26.51 14.90
C ASP A 64 4.20 27.40 14.06
N LEU A 65 3.65 28.50 13.54
CA LEU A 65 4.40 29.57 12.87
C LEU A 65 5.11 30.49 13.87
N GLY A 66 4.71 30.51 15.15
CA GLY A 66 5.13 31.51 16.13
C GLY A 66 4.57 32.93 15.86
N PHE A 67 3.76 33.10 14.80
CA PHE A 67 3.03 34.33 14.49
C PHE A 67 1.70 34.01 13.78
N SER A 68 0.75 34.95 13.80
CA SER A 68 -0.53 34.77 13.10
C SER A 68 -0.39 34.98 11.60
N SER A 69 -0.83 34.00 10.80
CA SER A 69 -0.93 34.10 9.33
C SER A 69 -1.99 35.11 8.87
N ASN A 70 -3.01 35.37 9.72
CA ASN A 70 -4.06 36.34 9.41
C ASN A 70 -3.58 37.77 9.68
N ARG A 71 -3.48 38.57 8.61
CA ARG A 71 -3.06 39.98 8.63
C ARG A 71 -3.89 40.85 9.58
N LYS A 72 -5.22 40.63 9.66
CA LYS A 72 -6.12 41.41 10.54
C LYS A 72 -5.84 41.12 12.01
N LYS A 73 -5.67 39.84 12.36
CA LYS A 73 -5.36 39.43 13.74
C LYS A 73 -4.00 39.97 14.18
N ARG A 74 -2.99 39.91 13.31
CA ARG A 74 -1.65 40.45 13.59
C ARG A 74 -1.65 41.96 13.76
N MET A 75 -2.34 42.73 12.90
CA MET A 75 -2.47 44.18 13.09
C MET A 75 -3.15 44.52 14.42
N LYS A 76 -4.13 43.72 14.86
CA LYS A 76 -4.77 43.89 16.16
C LYS A 76 -3.81 43.58 17.31
N ASP A 77 -2.98 42.54 17.17
CA ASP A 77 -1.98 42.19 18.17
C ASP A 77 -0.83 43.22 18.23
N LEU A 78 -0.39 43.75 17.09
CA LEU A 78 0.58 44.86 17.01
C LEU A 78 0.02 46.13 17.65
N LYS A 79 -1.22 46.50 17.33
CA LYS A 79 -1.91 47.63 17.99
C LYS A 79 -2.00 47.43 19.50
N LYS A 80 -2.39 46.24 19.98
CA LYS A 80 -2.38 45.92 21.40
C LYS A 80 -0.99 46.06 22.03
N LYS A 81 0.07 45.62 21.35
CA LYS A 81 1.45 45.77 21.84
C LYS A 81 1.90 47.23 21.87
N LEU A 82 1.42 48.04 20.92
CA LEU A 82 1.62 49.49 20.88
C LEU A 82 0.88 50.19 22.03
N ASP A 83 -0.38 49.84 22.26
CA ASP A 83 -1.24 50.38 23.31
C ASP A 83 -0.69 50.05 24.72
N VAL A 84 -0.02 48.89 24.86
CA VAL A 84 0.66 48.46 26.10
C VAL A 84 2.04 49.13 26.26
N GLY A 85 2.51 49.91 25.29
CA GLY A 85 3.77 50.65 25.35
C GLY A 85 5.04 49.78 25.26
N LYS A 86 4.94 48.54 24.75
CA LYS A 86 6.08 47.61 24.63
C LYS A 86 6.89 47.76 23.34
N ILE A 87 6.40 48.52 22.35
CA ILE A 87 7.05 48.71 21.05
C ILE A 87 7.12 50.20 20.75
N ASN A 88 8.31 50.70 20.41
CA ASN A 88 8.49 52.07 19.93
C ASN A 88 7.96 52.21 18.49
N VAL A 89 7.19 53.26 18.21
CA VAL A 89 6.55 53.54 16.89
C VAL A 89 7.55 53.60 15.72
N ARG A 90 8.85 53.75 15.98
CA ARG A 90 9.90 53.92 14.96
C ARG A 90 10.72 52.64 14.67
N GLU A 91 10.67 51.65 15.53
CA GLU A 91 11.37 50.37 15.34
C GLU A 91 10.35 49.32 14.91
N GLU A 92 9.95 49.37 13.64
CA GLU A 92 9.25 48.24 13.05
C GLU A 92 10.25 47.10 12.82
N ASP A 93 9.98 45.93 13.40
CA ASP A 93 10.77 44.73 13.14
C ASP A 93 10.81 44.45 11.63
N SER A 94 12.01 44.28 11.08
CA SER A 94 12.20 44.02 9.64
C SER A 94 11.39 42.81 9.15
N PHE A 95 11.14 41.84 10.04
CA PHE A 95 10.31 40.66 9.82
C PHE A 95 8.81 40.97 9.71
N ASP A 96 8.29 41.93 10.49
CA ASP A 96 6.89 42.37 10.40
C ASP A 96 6.62 43.11 9.08
N VAL A 97 7.58 43.94 8.64
CA VAL A 97 7.53 44.61 7.34
C VAL A 97 7.57 43.58 6.20
N PHE A 98 8.43 42.56 6.30
CA PHE A 98 8.50 41.49 5.32
C PHE A 98 7.15 40.78 5.14
N ILE A 99 6.53 40.33 6.23
CA ILE A 99 5.28 39.56 6.15
C ILE A 99 4.09 40.40 5.66
N SER A 100 4.07 41.69 5.98
CA SER A 100 2.98 42.58 5.56
C SER A 100 3.09 43.07 4.12
N SER A 101 4.32 43.18 3.60
CA SER A 101 4.59 43.71 2.26
C SER A 101 4.73 42.65 1.17
N THR A 102 5.06 41.40 1.53
CA THR A 102 5.30 40.32 0.56
C THR A 102 4.08 39.41 0.39
N GLN A 103 3.95 38.83 -0.80
CA GLN A 103 2.90 37.85 -1.08
C GLN A 103 3.36 36.47 -0.60
N ILE A 104 2.99 36.14 0.64
CA ILE A 104 3.32 34.85 1.26
C ILE A 104 2.12 33.91 1.20
N ARG A 105 2.32 32.70 0.65
CA ARG A 105 1.37 31.60 0.79
C ARG A 105 1.83 30.69 1.93
N TYR A 106 0.97 30.51 2.92
CA TYR A 106 1.18 29.59 4.02
C TYR A 106 0.64 28.20 3.67
N CYS A 107 1.43 27.15 3.91
CA CYS A 107 1.06 25.78 3.61
C CYS A 107 1.50 24.83 4.73
N TYR A 108 0.63 23.92 5.15
CA TYR A 108 1.04 22.83 6.02
C TYR A 108 1.80 21.77 5.24
N TYR A 109 2.75 21.07 5.87
CA TYR A 109 3.44 19.94 5.22
C TYR A 109 2.47 18.85 4.70
N SER A 110 1.36 18.62 5.42
CA SER A 110 0.29 17.69 5.02
C SER A 110 -0.46 18.14 3.76
N GLU A 111 -0.49 19.44 3.47
CA GLU A 111 -1.26 20.07 2.39
C GLU A 111 -0.40 20.45 1.18
N THR A 112 0.85 19.99 1.13
CA THR A 112 1.80 20.22 0.01
C THR A 112 1.33 19.70 -1.35
N GLN A 113 0.19 19.01 -1.40
CA GLN A 113 -0.48 18.62 -2.66
C GLN A 113 -1.22 19.80 -3.32
N ASN A 114 -1.64 20.79 -2.53
CA ASN A 114 -2.45 21.93 -3.01
C ASN A 114 -1.60 23.02 -3.69
N ILE A 115 -0.28 22.93 -3.56
CA ILE A 115 0.67 23.88 -4.17
C ILE A 115 1.11 23.43 -5.56
N LEU A 116 0.78 22.20 -5.95
CA LEU A 116 1.09 21.65 -7.26
C LEU A 116 0.45 22.51 -8.37
N GLY A 117 1.17 22.68 -9.47
CA GLY A 117 0.78 23.59 -10.55
C GLY A 117 1.15 25.06 -10.35
N ASN A 118 1.40 25.51 -9.11
CA ASN A 118 1.89 26.88 -8.85
C ASN A 118 3.41 26.94 -8.89
N THR A 119 3.94 28.15 -9.06
CA THR A 119 5.38 28.46 -9.09
C THR A 119 5.65 29.62 -8.12
N TYR A 120 6.76 29.55 -7.39
CA TYR A 120 7.19 30.57 -6.40
C TYR A 120 8.64 30.99 -6.63
N GLY A 121 8.97 32.22 -6.23
CA GLY A 121 10.35 32.73 -6.28
C GLY A 121 11.19 32.32 -5.06
N MET A 122 10.55 32.10 -3.90
CA MET A 122 11.25 31.68 -2.68
C MET A 122 10.43 30.67 -1.87
N VAL A 123 11.08 29.64 -1.35
CA VAL A 123 10.48 28.62 -0.47
C VAL A 123 11.21 28.60 0.87
N ILE A 124 10.44 28.60 1.95
CA ILE A 124 10.94 28.53 3.32
C ILE A 124 10.39 27.25 3.97
N LEU A 125 11.31 26.38 4.41
CA LEU A 125 11.02 25.13 5.09
C LEU A 125 11.41 25.28 6.55
N GLN A 126 10.42 25.41 7.43
CA GLN A 126 10.64 25.79 8.82
C GLN A 126 11.09 24.63 9.72
N ASP A 127 10.48 23.44 9.58
CA ASP A 127 10.65 22.36 10.56
C ASP A 127 11.38 21.17 9.91
N PHE A 128 12.70 21.05 10.13
CA PHE A 128 13.51 19.97 9.57
C PHE A 128 13.02 18.56 10.01
N GLU A 129 12.58 18.42 11.26
CA GLU A 129 12.05 17.17 11.85
C GLU A 129 10.83 16.59 11.11
N ALA A 130 10.08 17.44 10.39
CA ALA A 130 8.85 17.08 9.69
C ALA A 130 9.06 16.88 8.16
N LEU A 131 10.26 17.15 7.65
CA LEU A 131 10.54 17.08 6.21
C LEU A 131 10.66 15.63 5.75
N THR A 132 9.68 15.18 4.98
CA THR A 132 9.77 13.91 4.25
C THR A 132 10.40 14.11 2.86
N PRO A 133 11.04 13.08 2.27
CA PRO A 133 11.55 13.13 0.91
C PRO A 133 10.53 13.63 -0.12
N ASN A 134 9.26 13.21 0.01
CA ASN A 134 8.18 13.63 -0.87
C ASN A 134 7.82 15.12 -0.71
N THR A 135 7.74 15.62 0.53
CA THR A 135 7.51 17.06 0.77
C THR A 135 8.68 17.91 0.26
N LEU A 136 9.90 17.40 0.35
CA LEU A 136 11.10 18.05 -0.15
C LEU A 136 11.05 18.15 -1.68
N ALA A 137 10.75 17.07 -2.39
CA ALA A 137 10.60 17.08 -3.83
C ALA A 137 9.51 18.07 -4.30
N ARG A 138 8.32 18.00 -3.67
CA ARG A 138 7.18 18.88 -3.99
C ARG A 138 7.51 20.37 -3.87
N THR A 139 8.19 20.75 -2.81
CA THR A 139 8.46 22.16 -2.51
C THR A 139 9.59 22.70 -3.38
N ILE A 140 10.69 21.96 -3.53
CA ILE A 140 11.83 22.40 -4.35
C ILE A 140 11.46 22.51 -5.83
N GLU A 141 10.63 21.59 -6.37
CA GLU A 141 10.17 21.66 -7.76
C GLU A 141 9.27 22.87 -8.05
N THR A 142 8.62 23.46 -7.05
CA THR A 142 7.77 24.67 -7.24
C THR A 142 8.56 25.96 -7.38
N VAL A 143 9.88 25.92 -7.17
CA VAL A 143 10.75 27.10 -7.27
C VAL A 143 11.16 27.34 -8.72
N GLU A 144 11.08 28.58 -9.18
CA GLU A 144 11.57 29.01 -10.50
C GLU A 144 13.10 29.21 -10.54
N GLY A 145 13.67 29.25 -11.74
CA GLY A 145 15.08 29.56 -11.97
C GLY A 145 15.42 30.96 -11.46
N GLY A 146 16.53 31.10 -10.75
CA GLY A 146 16.89 32.31 -10.02
C GLY A 146 16.23 32.42 -8.63
N GLY A 147 15.34 31.49 -8.27
CA GLY A 147 14.69 31.45 -6.96
C GLY A 147 15.54 30.82 -5.84
N LEU A 148 15.01 30.92 -4.62
CA LEU A 148 15.68 30.49 -3.39
C LEU A 148 14.94 29.39 -2.63
N VAL A 149 15.69 28.38 -2.19
CA VAL A 149 15.23 27.35 -1.24
C VAL A 149 15.94 27.55 0.10
N VAL A 150 15.19 27.80 1.17
CA VAL A 150 15.74 28.03 2.51
C VAL A 150 15.26 26.96 3.49
N PHE A 151 16.20 26.26 4.12
CA PHE A 151 15.95 25.36 5.25
C PHE A 151 16.25 26.09 6.55
N LEU A 152 15.32 26.05 7.50
CA LEU A 152 15.53 26.51 8.86
C LEU A 152 15.82 25.28 9.74
N MET A 153 16.99 25.25 10.35
CA MET A 153 17.41 24.24 11.31
C MET A 153 17.51 24.89 12.69
N ARG A 154 17.07 24.16 13.72
CA ARG A 154 17.23 24.60 15.11
C ARG A 154 18.70 24.76 15.46
N SER A 155 18.99 25.63 16.43
CA SER A 155 20.34 25.76 16.96
C SER A 155 20.83 24.42 17.49
N VAL A 156 22.02 24.01 17.04
CA VAL A 156 22.74 22.82 17.51
C VAL A 156 24.17 23.22 17.85
N ASN A 157 24.76 22.58 18.85
CA ASN A 157 26.15 22.88 19.24
C ASN A 157 27.15 22.23 18.29
N SER A 158 26.77 21.14 17.60
CA SER A 158 27.55 20.46 16.57
C SER A 158 26.62 19.96 15.46
N LEU A 159 27.10 19.99 14.22
CA LEU A 159 26.35 19.54 13.05
C LEU A 159 26.09 18.03 13.07
N ARG A 160 26.92 17.24 13.78
CA ARG A 160 26.66 15.81 14.03
C ARG A 160 25.40 15.57 14.85
N GLN A 161 24.96 16.51 15.70
CA GLN A 161 23.71 16.39 16.44
C GLN A 161 22.50 16.35 15.49
N LEU A 162 22.61 17.00 14.31
CA LEU A 162 21.56 16.97 13.29
C LEU A 162 21.36 15.56 12.70
N TYR A 163 22.36 14.68 12.76
CA TYR A 163 22.20 13.29 12.33
C TYR A 163 21.22 12.57 13.24
N THR A 164 21.33 12.80 14.55
CA THR A 164 20.57 12.07 15.58
C THR A 164 19.15 12.60 15.80
N ILE A 165 18.73 13.65 15.09
CA ILE A 165 17.39 14.22 15.24
C ILE A 165 16.32 13.18 14.88
N THR A 166 15.43 12.92 15.84
CA THR A 166 14.25 12.07 15.64
C THR A 166 13.21 12.82 14.80
N MET A 167 12.82 12.22 13.69
CA MET A 167 11.79 12.75 12.79
C MET A 167 10.40 12.23 13.18
N ASP A 168 9.36 12.93 12.77
CA ASP A 168 7.97 12.53 13.06
C ASP A 168 7.60 11.14 12.50
N VAL A 169 8.21 10.79 11.37
CA VAL A 169 7.95 9.53 10.67
C VAL A 169 8.50 8.35 11.47
N HIS A 170 9.51 8.55 12.31
CA HIS A 170 10.12 7.52 13.13
C HIS A 170 9.10 6.87 14.08
N ASN A 171 8.12 7.62 14.58
CA ASN A 171 7.03 7.05 15.38
C ASN A 171 6.21 5.98 14.63
N ARG A 172 6.16 6.02 13.28
CA ARG A 172 5.47 5.02 12.46
C ARG A 172 6.32 3.79 12.15
N TYR A 173 7.63 3.91 12.27
CA TYR A 173 8.60 2.86 11.93
C TYR A 173 9.01 2.01 13.13
N ARG A 174 8.69 2.44 14.35
CA ARG A 174 8.88 1.62 15.56
C ARG A 174 7.95 0.43 15.50
N THR A 175 8.51 -0.77 15.56
CA THR A 175 7.78 -1.99 15.89
C THR A 175 7.89 -2.23 17.40
N HIS A 176 7.07 -3.10 17.95
CA HIS A 176 7.20 -3.47 19.36
C HIS A 176 8.52 -4.19 19.65
N ALA A 177 9.02 -4.99 18.70
CA ALA A 177 10.28 -5.71 18.82
C ALA A 177 11.51 -4.78 18.74
N GLU A 178 11.47 -3.75 17.88
CA GLU A 178 12.59 -2.86 17.63
C GLU A 178 12.19 -1.38 17.74
N GLN A 179 12.50 -0.77 18.89
CA GLN A 179 12.18 0.64 19.18
C GLN A 179 13.32 1.62 18.86
N GLU A 180 14.56 1.12 18.79
CA GLU A 180 15.74 1.93 18.52
C GLU A 180 15.82 2.24 17.02
N ILE A 181 15.71 3.53 16.68
CA ILE A 181 15.74 4.00 15.29
C ILE A 181 17.07 4.67 15.04
N VAL A 182 17.71 4.27 13.93
CA VAL A 182 18.94 4.89 13.43
C VAL A 182 18.59 5.80 12.25
N PRO A 183 18.67 7.13 12.39
CA PRO A 183 18.31 8.10 11.34
C PRO A 183 19.37 8.20 10.23
N ARG A 184 19.47 7.17 9.38
CA ARG A 184 20.45 7.09 8.28
C ARG A 184 20.17 8.10 7.17
N PHE A 185 18.89 8.42 6.92
CA PHE A 185 18.52 9.37 5.89
C PHE A 185 19.04 10.78 6.19
N ASN A 186 19.05 11.20 7.46
CA ASN A 186 19.51 12.52 7.87
C ASN A 186 21.01 12.70 7.66
N GLU A 187 21.79 11.68 8.02
CA GLU A 187 23.24 11.63 7.76
C GLU A 187 23.52 11.78 6.26
N ARG A 188 22.86 10.96 5.43
CA ARG A 188 22.95 11.05 3.97
C ARG A 188 22.53 12.41 3.43
N PHE A 189 21.45 12.98 3.95
CA PHE A 189 20.94 14.29 3.54
C PHE A 189 21.99 15.39 3.75
N ILE A 190 22.58 15.47 4.93
CA ILE A 190 23.57 16.51 5.26
C ILE A 190 24.86 16.32 4.47
N LEU A 191 25.34 15.07 4.32
CA LEU A 191 26.48 14.76 3.45
C LEU A 191 26.22 15.17 1.99
N SER A 192 24.98 14.98 1.52
CA SER A 192 24.59 15.41 0.18
C SER A 192 24.56 16.94 0.01
N LEU A 193 24.20 17.69 1.06
CA LEU A 193 24.23 19.15 1.04
C LEU A 193 25.66 19.67 0.90
N ALA A 194 26.62 19.04 1.58
CA ALA A 194 28.04 19.38 1.46
C ALA A 194 28.56 19.23 0.02
N ASN A 195 28.11 18.20 -0.71
CA ASN A 195 28.49 17.97 -2.11
C ASN A 195 27.76 18.89 -3.11
N CYS A 196 26.71 19.60 -2.68
CA CYS A 196 25.92 20.45 -3.56
C CYS A 196 26.61 21.81 -3.80
N LYS A 197 27.09 22.03 -5.03
CA LYS A 197 27.81 23.27 -5.43
C LYS A 197 26.99 24.56 -5.28
N ALA A 198 25.65 24.46 -5.27
CA ALA A 198 24.73 25.60 -5.19
C ALA A 198 24.06 25.73 -3.81
N CYS A 199 24.59 25.06 -2.77
CA CYS A 199 24.09 25.09 -1.40
C CYS A 199 25.10 25.73 -0.45
N ALA A 200 24.66 26.72 0.33
CA ALA A 200 25.43 27.32 1.41
C ALA A 200 24.81 27.00 2.77
N VAL A 201 25.60 26.50 3.71
CA VAL A 201 25.20 26.34 5.12
C VAL A 201 25.70 27.56 5.89
N LEU A 202 24.78 28.24 6.58
CA LEU A 202 25.04 29.49 7.29
C LEU A 202 24.64 29.37 8.77
N ASP A 203 25.31 30.14 9.62
CA ASP A 203 24.92 30.32 11.02
C ASP A 203 23.81 31.40 11.18
N GLU A 204 23.43 31.66 12.44
CA GLU A 204 22.45 32.70 12.81
C GLU A 204 22.87 34.12 12.40
N GLN A 205 24.16 34.37 12.19
CA GLN A 205 24.72 35.67 11.81
C GLN A 205 25.01 35.79 10.30
N LEU A 206 24.61 34.80 9.50
CA LEU A 206 24.91 34.69 8.07
C LEU A 206 26.41 34.52 7.74
N ASN A 207 27.19 33.93 8.65
CA ASN A 207 28.54 33.46 8.36
C ASN A 207 28.47 32.09 7.66
N VAL A 208 29.29 31.88 6.63
CA VAL A 208 29.35 30.62 5.89
C VAL A 208 30.17 29.59 6.66
N LEU A 209 29.58 28.44 6.97
CA LEU A 209 30.25 27.33 7.65
C LEU A 209 31.26 26.60 6.75
N PRO A 210 32.30 25.96 7.33
CA PRO A 210 33.37 25.28 6.56
C PRO A 210 32.89 24.14 5.65
N ILE A 211 31.74 23.54 5.97
CA ILE A 211 31.11 22.48 5.16
C ILE A 211 30.91 22.95 3.71
N SER A 212 30.66 24.24 3.51
CA SER A 212 30.50 24.86 2.19
C SER A 212 31.83 25.35 1.59
N SER A 213 32.92 24.60 1.80
CA SER A 213 34.27 24.94 1.28
C SER A 213 34.30 25.10 -0.25
N HIS A 214 33.40 24.42 -0.99
CA HIS A 214 33.26 24.59 -2.43
C HIS A 214 32.85 26.01 -2.86
N ILE A 215 32.18 26.77 -1.97
CA ILE A 215 31.80 28.16 -2.21
C ILE A 215 33.01 29.10 -2.14
N ALA A 216 34.12 28.69 -1.52
CA ALA A 216 35.33 29.49 -1.48
C ALA A 216 35.94 29.74 -2.87
N LYS A 217 35.63 28.90 -3.87
CA LYS A 217 36.14 28.99 -5.24
C LYS A 217 35.17 29.67 -6.23
N LEU A 218 34.07 30.25 -5.75
CA LEU A 218 33.02 30.83 -6.59
C LEU A 218 33.41 32.26 -7.03
N GLU A 219 33.97 32.39 -8.22
CA GLU A 219 34.14 33.68 -8.90
C GLU A 219 32.88 34.06 -9.68
N LYS A 220 32.72 35.36 -9.97
CA LYS A 220 31.67 35.86 -10.86
C LYS A 220 31.99 35.41 -12.28
N GLU A 221 31.27 34.40 -12.78
CA GLU A 221 31.32 34.06 -14.20
C GLU A 221 30.86 35.27 -15.03
N PRO A 222 31.49 35.54 -16.19
CA PRO A 222 30.98 36.52 -17.14
C PRO A 222 29.57 36.11 -17.59
N LEU A 223 28.76 37.11 -17.95
CA LEU A 223 27.41 36.89 -18.50
C LEU A 223 27.45 35.73 -19.51
N PRO A 224 26.58 34.70 -19.38
CA PRO A 224 26.56 33.62 -20.34
C PRO A 224 26.36 34.23 -21.73
N SER A 225 27.32 33.99 -22.63
CA SER A 225 27.19 34.33 -24.04
C SER A 225 25.84 33.80 -24.53
N ILE A 226 25.08 34.65 -25.22
CA ILE A 226 23.66 34.52 -25.58
C ILE A 226 23.34 33.30 -26.50
N GLU A 227 24.21 32.31 -26.60
CA GLU A 227 24.12 31.22 -27.57
C GLU A 227 23.89 29.87 -26.91
N ASN A 228 22.74 29.71 -26.24
CA ASN A 228 22.15 28.38 -26.16
C ASN A 228 21.48 28.12 -27.52
N GLY A 229 22.04 27.22 -28.33
CA GLY A 229 21.51 26.89 -29.68
C GLY A 229 20.00 26.63 -29.70
N SER A 230 19.45 26.03 -28.64
CA SER A 230 18.01 25.75 -28.53
C SER A 230 17.10 26.98 -28.49
N ALA A 231 17.57 28.12 -27.96
CA ALA A 231 16.80 29.36 -27.93
C ALA A 231 16.76 30.05 -29.31
N LYS A 232 17.86 29.95 -30.07
CA LYS A 232 17.92 30.43 -31.46
C LYS A 232 16.99 29.60 -32.35
N GLU A 233 17.10 28.28 -32.29
CA GLU A 233 16.23 27.36 -33.03
C GLU A 233 14.73 27.57 -32.70
N LEU A 234 14.38 27.88 -31.46
CA LEU A 234 12.99 28.19 -31.09
C LEU A 234 12.49 29.47 -31.76
N ASN A 235 13.32 30.50 -31.81
CA ASN A 235 12.95 31.77 -32.45
C ASN A 235 12.81 31.58 -33.96
N GLU A 236 13.71 30.82 -34.60
CA GLU A 236 13.60 30.45 -36.01
C GLU A 236 12.29 29.69 -36.30
N LEU A 237 11.92 28.73 -35.44
CA LEU A 237 10.66 27.99 -35.58
C LEU A 237 9.43 28.89 -35.40
N LYS A 238 9.48 29.85 -34.47
CA LYS A 238 8.40 30.84 -34.25
C LYS A 238 8.25 31.77 -35.45
N GLU A 239 9.35 32.16 -36.07
CA GLU A 239 9.32 32.98 -37.28
C GLU A 239 8.78 32.19 -38.48
N ALA A 240 9.22 30.96 -38.68
CA ALA A 240 8.75 30.09 -39.75
C ALA A 240 7.24 29.82 -39.71
N MET A 241 6.65 29.78 -38.51
CA MET A 241 5.24 29.45 -38.30
C MET A 241 4.36 30.67 -38.01
N ARG A 242 4.87 31.90 -38.13
CA ARG A 242 4.11 33.11 -37.78
C ARG A 242 2.84 33.28 -38.61
N ASP A 243 2.90 32.92 -39.90
CA ASP A 243 1.82 33.16 -40.87
C ASP A 243 0.77 32.04 -40.92
N THR A 244 1.08 30.85 -40.38
CA THR A 244 0.17 29.69 -40.39
C THR A 244 -0.85 29.79 -39.24
N LYS A 245 -1.97 30.49 -39.45
CA LYS A 245 -3.11 30.48 -38.51
C LYS A 245 -3.84 29.13 -38.58
N PRO A 246 -4.26 28.51 -37.45
CA PRO A 246 -4.19 28.97 -36.04
C PRO A 246 -2.89 28.61 -35.30
N ILE A 247 -1.95 27.92 -35.94
CA ILE A 247 -0.76 27.33 -35.31
C ILE A 247 0.22 28.40 -34.80
N GLY A 248 0.45 29.46 -35.57
CA GLY A 248 1.44 30.50 -35.25
C GLY A 248 1.20 31.21 -33.92
N GLY A 249 -0.05 31.54 -33.61
CA GLY A 249 -0.43 32.15 -32.33
C GLY A 249 -0.11 31.27 -31.12
N LEU A 250 -0.35 29.96 -31.26
CA LEU A 250 -0.10 28.97 -30.22
C LEU A 250 1.39 28.66 -30.03
N VAL A 251 2.15 28.52 -31.14
CA VAL A 251 3.60 28.26 -31.09
C VAL A 251 4.36 29.43 -30.48
N ASN A 252 3.92 30.67 -30.72
CA ASN A 252 4.51 31.86 -30.10
C ASN A 252 4.48 31.83 -28.56
N ARG A 253 3.44 31.20 -27.97
CA ARG A 253 3.29 31.03 -26.52
C ARG A 253 4.18 29.93 -25.92
N CYS A 254 4.79 29.07 -26.73
CA CYS A 254 5.69 28.03 -26.24
C CYS A 254 6.97 28.64 -25.66
N ALA A 255 7.39 28.16 -24.49
CA ALA A 255 8.59 28.64 -23.79
C ALA A 255 9.86 27.90 -24.23
N THR A 256 9.72 26.63 -24.63
CA THR A 256 10.84 25.77 -25.01
C THR A 256 10.65 25.17 -26.40
N LEU A 257 11.76 24.76 -27.02
CA LEU A 257 11.76 24.12 -28.33
C LEU A 257 11.11 22.73 -28.29
N CYS A 258 11.36 21.95 -27.23
CA CYS A 258 10.68 20.67 -27.04
C CYS A 258 9.16 20.83 -26.95
N GLN A 259 8.69 21.88 -26.27
CA GLN A 259 7.27 22.19 -26.17
C GLN A 259 6.66 22.49 -27.54
N ALA A 260 7.33 23.32 -28.35
CA ALA A 260 6.86 23.68 -29.69
C ALA A 260 6.80 22.46 -30.62
N LYS A 261 7.85 21.61 -30.65
CA LYS A 261 7.85 20.36 -31.43
C LYS A 261 6.72 19.40 -31.01
N CYS A 262 6.48 19.28 -29.70
CA CYS A 262 5.39 18.45 -29.17
C CYS A 262 4.01 19.01 -29.56
N LEU A 263 3.81 20.32 -29.46
CA LEU A 263 2.56 20.97 -29.87
C LEU A 263 2.29 20.76 -31.36
N LEU A 264 3.29 20.95 -32.22
CA LEU A 264 3.16 20.71 -33.66
C LEU A 264 2.72 19.28 -33.95
N ARG A 265 3.36 18.28 -33.32
CA ARG A 265 2.98 16.88 -33.53
C ARG A 265 1.57 16.55 -33.03
N LEU A 266 1.12 17.17 -31.94
CA LEU A 266 -0.27 17.03 -31.46
C LEU A 266 -1.25 17.63 -32.47
N LEU A 267 -0.96 18.82 -33.00
CA LEU A 267 -1.81 19.47 -33.99
C LEU A 267 -1.83 18.71 -35.31
N ASP A 268 -0.72 18.11 -35.75
CA ASP A 268 -0.69 17.23 -36.92
C ASP A 268 -1.69 16.06 -36.76
N CYS A 269 -1.68 15.39 -35.61
CA CYS A 269 -2.63 14.30 -35.35
C CYS A 269 -4.09 14.78 -35.27
N VAL A 270 -4.34 16.00 -34.80
CA VAL A 270 -5.66 16.64 -34.79
C VAL A 270 -6.13 16.89 -36.23
N THR A 271 -5.23 17.34 -37.11
CA THR A 271 -5.54 17.60 -38.53
C THR A 271 -5.76 16.32 -39.34
N GLU A 272 -5.07 15.23 -39.01
CA GLU A 272 -5.23 13.92 -39.65
C GLU A 272 -6.63 13.31 -39.41
N LYS A 273 -7.34 13.73 -38.35
CA LYS A 273 -8.68 13.24 -37.95
C LYS A 273 -8.79 11.71 -37.83
N SER A 274 -7.67 11.05 -37.52
CA SER A 274 -7.65 9.60 -37.29
C SER A 274 -8.22 9.24 -35.92
N LEU A 275 -9.39 8.61 -35.89
CA LEU A 275 -10.08 8.17 -34.67
C LEU A 275 -9.40 6.99 -33.96
N SER A 276 -8.36 6.39 -34.56
CA SER A 276 -7.61 5.27 -33.99
C SER A 276 -6.18 5.65 -33.59
N ALA A 277 -5.86 6.93 -33.46
CA ALA A 277 -4.55 7.39 -33.02
C ALA A 277 -4.48 7.62 -31.49
N THR A 278 -3.32 7.31 -30.90
CA THR A 278 -3.01 7.56 -29.49
C THR A 278 -1.69 8.31 -29.41
N CYS A 279 -1.71 9.53 -28.87
CA CYS A 279 -0.51 10.32 -28.66
C CYS A 279 -0.14 10.29 -27.18
N SER A 280 1.05 9.81 -26.86
CA SER A 280 1.55 9.73 -25.49
C SER A 280 2.69 10.73 -25.27
N ILE A 281 2.49 11.65 -24.34
CA ILE A 281 3.48 12.61 -23.86
C ILE A 281 4.05 12.09 -22.55
N SER A 282 5.35 11.81 -22.54
CA SER A 282 6.10 11.37 -21.37
C SER A 282 7.04 12.49 -20.95
N ALA A 283 6.89 13.01 -19.74
CA ALA A 283 7.83 14.04 -19.26
C ALA A 283 8.06 13.98 -17.76
N GLY A 284 9.20 14.53 -17.34
CA GLY A 284 9.43 14.95 -15.97
C GLY A 284 8.34 15.89 -15.45
N ARG A 285 8.33 16.09 -14.13
CA ARG A 285 7.51 17.14 -13.51
C ARG A 285 8.09 18.52 -13.82
N GLY A 286 7.24 19.53 -13.96
CA GLY A 286 7.70 20.90 -14.27
C GLY A 286 8.21 21.14 -15.70
N ARG A 287 8.01 20.19 -16.62
CA ARG A 287 8.39 20.28 -18.04
C ARG A 287 7.30 20.83 -18.97
N GLY A 288 6.14 21.22 -18.42
CA GLY A 288 5.08 21.91 -19.17
C GLY A 288 4.05 21.03 -19.89
N LYS A 289 3.86 19.76 -19.50
CA LYS A 289 2.86 18.85 -20.14
C LYS A 289 1.45 19.42 -20.21
N SER A 290 0.88 19.81 -19.07
CA SER A 290 -0.48 20.38 -19.04
C SER A 290 -0.57 21.71 -19.81
N ALA A 291 0.54 22.45 -19.92
CA ALA A 291 0.59 23.63 -20.77
C ALA A 291 0.53 23.27 -22.27
N SER A 292 1.32 22.28 -22.72
CA SER A 292 1.28 21.78 -24.10
C SER A 292 -0.08 21.20 -24.46
N LEU A 293 -0.68 20.41 -23.57
CA LEU A 293 -2.02 19.86 -23.77
C LEU A 293 -3.08 20.95 -23.82
N GLY A 294 -3.01 21.96 -22.95
CA GLY A 294 -3.97 23.08 -22.95
C GLY A 294 -3.91 23.88 -24.26
N LEU A 295 -2.70 24.17 -24.76
CA LEU A 295 -2.52 24.83 -26.06
C LEU A 295 -3.00 23.95 -27.22
N ALA A 296 -2.76 22.64 -27.18
CA ALA A 296 -3.25 21.70 -28.19
C ALA A 296 -4.78 21.62 -28.21
N LEU A 297 -5.43 21.68 -27.05
CA LEU A 297 -6.90 21.70 -26.95
C LEU A 297 -7.51 22.98 -27.51
N ALA A 298 -6.90 24.14 -27.26
CA ALA A 298 -7.30 25.39 -27.90
C ALA A 298 -7.18 25.31 -29.43
N GLY A 299 -6.10 24.69 -29.93
CA GLY A 299 -5.93 24.38 -31.36
C GLY A 299 -6.98 23.40 -31.90
N ALA A 300 -7.33 22.35 -31.17
CA ALA A 300 -8.35 21.38 -31.58
C ALA A 300 -9.74 22.02 -31.73
N ILE A 301 -10.09 22.97 -30.86
CA ILE A 301 -11.31 23.78 -31.01
C ILE A 301 -11.25 24.60 -32.29
N ALA A 302 -10.11 25.26 -32.57
CA ALA A 302 -9.94 26.03 -33.80
C ALA A 302 -10.03 25.17 -35.07
N PHE A 303 -9.68 23.88 -34.99
CA PHE A 303 -9.82 22.90 -36.08
C PHE A 303 -11.22 22.24 -36.16
N GLY A 304 -12.16 22.61 -35.29
CA GLY A 304 -13.59 22.23 -35.38
C GLY A 304 -14.00 20.97 -34.60
N TYR A 305 -13.24 20.52 -33.60
CA TYR A 305 -13.67 19.42 -32.72
C TYR A 305 -14.83 19.85 -31.81
N THR A 306 -15.87 19.03 -31.68
CA THR A 306 -17.12 19.38 -30.97
C THR A 306 -17.05 19.02 -29.48
N ASN A 307 -16.86 17.73 -29.19
CA ASN A 307 -16.92 17.19 -27.83
C ASN A 307 -15.53 16.70 -27.40
N ILE A 308 -14.90 17.49 -26.54
CA ILE A 308 -13.60 17.20 -25.96
C ILE A 308 -13.78 16.86 -24.48
N PHE A 309 -13.35 15.66 -24.08
CA PHE A 309 -13.36 15.27 -22.68
C PHE A 309 -11.96 15.24 -22.09
N VAL A 310 -11.84 15.83 -20.91
CA VAL A 310 -10.60 15.86 -20.13
C VAL A 310 -10.80 14.99 -18.89
N THR A 311 -9.85 14.10 -18.64
CA THR A 311 -9.88 13.18 -17.52
C THR A 311 -8.61 13.35 -16.69
N SER A 312 -8.76 13.37 -15.37
CA SER A 312 -7.66 13.37 -14.40
C SER A 312 -8.13 12.69 -13.11
N PRO A 313 -7.24 12.20 -12.22
CA PRO A 313 -7.65 11.59 -10.96
C PRO A 313 -8.35 12.59 -10.01
N SER A 314 -8.03 13.89 -10.13
CA SER A 314 -8.61 14.93 -9.31
C SER A 314 -8.70 16.24 -10.09
N PRO A 315 -9.84 16.96 -10.00
CA PRO A 315 -10.10 18.18 -10.78
C PRO A 315 -9.12 19.33 -10.47
N GLU A 316 -8.53 19.36 -9.28
CA GLU A 316 -7.56 20.39 -8.88
C GLU A 316 -6.30 20.38 -9.78
N ASN A 317 -5.89 19.21 -10.29
CA ASN A 317 -4.73 19.08 -11.18
C ASN A 317 -4.95 19.75 -12.54
N LEU A 318 -6.20 19.93 -12.96
CA LEU A 318 -6.55 20.50 -14.26
C LEU A 318 -6.55 22.03 -14.27
N LYS A 319 -6.31 22.68 -13.13
CA LYS A 319 -6.29 24.15 -13.06
C LYS A 319 -5.31 24.75 -14.06
N THR A 320 -4.11 24.19 -14.16
CA THR A 320 -3.10 24.64 -15.12
C THR A 320 -3.49 24.32 -16.55
N LEU A 321 -4.06 23.15 -16.82
CA LEU A 321 -4.54 22.80 -18.18
C LEU A 321 -5.55 23.85 -18.66
N PHE A 322 -6.58 24.12 -17.86
CA PHE A 322 -7.61 25.10 -18.22
C PHE A 322 -7.07 26.53 -18.35
N GLU A 323 -6.12 26.94 -17.49
CA GLU A 323 -5.46 28.24 -17.63
C GLU A 323 -4.74 28.38 -18.98
N PHE A 324 -4.08 27.32 -19.47
CA PHE A 324 -3.41 27.34 -20.76
C PHE A 324 -4.37 27.23 -21.96
N ILE A 325 -5.57 26.66 -21.78
CA ILE A 325 -6.64 26.72 -22.78
C ILE A 325 -7.08 28.18 -22.95
N LEU A 326 -7.30 28.91 -21.85
CA LEU A 326 -7.65 30.33 -21.88
C LEU A 326 -6.54 31.18 -22.52
N LYS A 327 -5.27 30.97 -22.14
CA LYS A 327 -4.13 31.65 -22.79
C LYS A 327 -4.02 31.32 -24.29
N GLY A 328 -4.43 30.12 -24.69
CA GLY A 328 -4.54 29.72 -26.10
C GLY A 328 -5.65 30.48 -26.81
N PHE A 329 -6.83 30.60 -26.20
CA PHE A 329 -7.94 31.41 -26.70
C PHE A 329 -7.58 32.89 -26.84
N ASP A 330 -6.86 33.47 -25.88
CA ASP A 330 -6.34 34.85 -25.98
C ASP A 330 -5.41 35.02 -27.18
N SER A 331 -4.62 33.99 -27.54
CA SER A 331 -3.73 34.05 -28.72
C SER A 331 -4.44 33.81 -30.06
N LEU A 332 -5.67 33.29 -30.01
CA LEU A 332 -6.53 33.02 -31.16
C LEU A 332 -7.66 34.07 -31.28
N ASP A 333 -7.57 35.14 -30.49
CA ASP A 333 -8.55 36.24 -30.42
C ASP A 333 -9.99 35.74 -30.13
N TYR A 334 -10.14 34.81 -29.18
CA TYR A 334 -11.43 34.41 -28.62
C TYR A 334 -11.75 35.27 -27.39
N MET A 335 -12.97 35.78 -27.32
CA MET A 335 -13.40 36.70 -26.26
C MET A 335 -14.30 36.00 -25.22
N GLU A 336 -14.04 36.24 -23.93
CA GLU A 336 -14.85 35.71 -22.83
C GLU A 336 -16.26 36.33 -22.86
N HIS A 337 -17.29 35.54 -22.55
CA HIS A 337 -18.72 35.88 -22.57
C HIS A 337 -19.35 36.15 -23.94
N SER A 338 -18.56 36.34 -25.01
CA SER A 338 -19.09 36.37 -26.38
C SER A 338 -18.86 35.05 -27.10
N ASP A 339 -17.60 34.59 -27.17
CA ASP A 339 -17.24 33.36 -27.88
C ASP A 339 -17.27 32.14 -26.99
N TYR A 340 -17.00 32.31 -25.68
CA TYR A 340 -17.02 31.20 -24.73
C TYR A 340 -17.50 31.59 -23.33
N GLU A 341 -18.06 30.60 -22.63
CA GLU A 341 -18.56 30.70 -21.26
C GLU A 341 -17.90 29.66 -20.35
N LEU A 342 -17.56 30.08 -19.13
CA LEU A 342 -16.90 29.24 -18.13
C LEU A 342 -17.91 28.75 -17.09
N VAL A 343 -18.06 27.43 -16.96
CA VAL A 343 -18.93 26.81 -15.96
C VAL A 343 -18.08 26.20 -14.83
N ARG A 344 -18.30 26.70 -13.62
CA ARG A 344 -17.66 26.21 -12.39
C ARG A 344 -18.56 25.24 -11.65
N SER A 345 -17.97 24.30 -10.91
CA SER A 345 -18.71 23.34 -10.10
C SER A 345 -19.45 24.03 -8.95
N THR A 346 -20.68 23.59 -8.69
CA THR A 346 -21.48 23.97 -7.50
C THR A 346 -21.24 23.07 -6.29
N ASN A 347 -20.52 21.95 -6.45
CA ASN A 347 -20.28 21.00 -5.37
C ASN A 347 -19.18 21.51 -4.42
N ALA A 348 -19.46 21.46 -3.12
CA ALA A 348 -18.52 21.89 -2.07
C ALA A 348 -17.19 21.09 -2.08
N GLU A 349 -17.24 19.80 -2.44
CA GLU A 349 -16.05 18.93 -2.55
C GLU A 349 -15.11 19.36 -3.68
N LEU A 350 -15.64 19.99 -4.74
CA LEU A 350 -14.90 20.44 -5.91
C LEU A 350 -14.37 21.89 -5.78
N LYS A 351 -14.54 22.55 -4.63
CA LYS A 351 -14.00 23.90 -4.31
C LYS A 351 -14.13 24.93 -5.46
N ASN A 352 -15.27 25.01 -6.13
CA ASN A 352 -15.52 25.91 -7.27
C ASN A 352 -14.53 25.76 -8.44
N CYS A 353 -13.98 24.56 -8.66
CA CYS A 353 -13.13 24.28 -9.82
C CYS A 353 -13.89 24.47 -11.14
N LEU A 354 -13.17 24.84 -12.20
CA LEU A 354 -13.70 24.91 -13.55
C LEU A 354 -13.93 23.49 -14.09
N VAL A 355 -15.16 23.20 -14.51
CA VAL A 355 -15.55 21.84 -14.94
C VAL A 355 -15.86 21.79 -16.42
N ARG A 356 -16.41 22.86 -16.99
CA ARG A 356 -16.82 22.89 -18.39
C ARG A 356 -16.58 24.27 -19.01
N ILE A 357 -16.15 24.27 -20.26
CA ILE A 357 -16.07 25.45 -21.14
C ILE A 357 -17.01 25.20 -22.31
N ASN A 358 -17.98 26.11 -22.51
CA ASN A 358 -18.82 26.13 -23.69
C ASN A 358 -18.25 27.16 -24.66
N VAL A 359 -18.04 26.79 -25.92
CA VAL A 359 -17.58 27.70 -26.96
C VAL A 359 -18.62 27.72 -28.08
N ASN A 360 -19.03 28.93 -28.50
CA ASN A 360 -20.15 29.16 -29.42
C ASN A 360 -19.76 30.03 -30.64
N ARG A 361 -18.49 30.05 -31.05
CA ARG A 361 -18.01 30.93 -32.14
C ARG A 361 -18.49 30.52 -33.54
N GLN A 362 -18.30 29.25 -33.91
CA GLN A 362 -18.73 28.71 -35.21
C GLN A 362 -19.92 27.76 -35.06
N HIS A 363 -19.75 26.77 -34.18
CA HIS A 363 -20.79 25.86 -33.73
C HIS A 363 -20.59 25.61 -32.24
N ARG A 364 -21.56 24.95 -31.60
CA ARG A 364 -21.45 24.60 -30.18
C ARG A 364 -20.34 23.56 -30.00
N GLN A 365 -19.32 23.93 -29.22
CA GLN A 365 -18.20 23.09 -28.82
C GLN A 365 -18.12 23.07 -27.30
N ILE A 366 -17.72 21.93 -26.73
CA ILE A 366 -17.71 21.72 -25.29
C ILE A 366 -16.40 21.04 -24.90
N ILE A 367 -15.68 21.66 -23.95
CA ILE A 367 -14.63 20.99 -23.19
C ILE A 367 -15.19 20.68 -21.81
N GLN A 368 -15.19 19.41 -21.41
CA GLN A 368 -15.72 19.01 -20.11
C GLN A 368 -14.77 18.05 -19.37
N TYR A 369 -14.65 18.26 -18.07
CA TYR A 369 -14.05 17.29 -17.17
C TYR A 369 -14.98 16.11 -16.90
N ILE A 370 -14.44 14.89 -17.02
CA ILE A 370 -15.09 13.63 -16.65
C ILE A 370 -14.19 12.89 -15.67
N HIS A 371 -14.82 12.25 -14.68
CA HIS A 371 -14.10 11.39 -13.74
C HIS A 371 -13.67 10.07 -14.43
N PRO A 372 -12.45 9.54 -14.21
CA PRO A 372 -11.95 8.34 -14.89
C PRO A 372 -12.87 7.11 -14.83
N SER A 373 -13.67 6.97 -13.76
CA SER A 373 -14.61 5.85 -13.60
C SER A 373 -15.82 5.89 -14.53
N ASP A 374 -16.13 7.06 -15.11
CA ASP A 374 -17.32 7.27 -15.94
C ASP A 374 -17.03 7.06 -17.44
N ALA A 375 -16.29 5.99 -17.79
CA ALA A 375 -15.87 5.71 -19.17
C ALA A 375 -17.04 5.57 -20.16
N VAL A 376 -18.22 5.17 -19.68
CA VAL A 376 -19.45 5.03 -20.50
C VAL A 376 -19.84 6.35 -21.20
N LYS A 377 -19.56 7.50 -20.58
CA LYS A 377 -19.89 8.82 -21.15
C LYS A 377 -18.99 9.20 -22.34
N LEU A 378 -17.90 8.48 -22.56
CA LEU A 378 -16.92 8.76 -23.61
C LEU A 378 -17.36 8.28 -25.00
N GLY A 379 -18.45 7.52 -25.11
CA GLY A 379 -18.96 7.06 -26.41
C GLY A 379 -19.33 8.19 -27.38
N GLN A 380 -19.57 9.41 -26.89
CA GLN A 380 -19.88 10.61 -27.68
C GLN A 380 -18.66 11.52 -27.91
N ALA A 381 -17.48 11.12 -27.44
CA ALA A 381 -16.26 11.91 -27.52
C ALA A 381 -15.63 11.84 -28.91
N GLU A 382 -15.10 12.96 -29.40
CA GLU A 382 -14.20 12.96 -30.57
C GLU A 382 -12.73 12.92 -30.14
N LEU A 383 -12.41 13.60 -29.04
CA LEU A 383 -11.08 13.69 -28.45
C LEU A 383 -11.15 13.50 -26.94
N VAL A 384 -10.33 12.58 -26.43
CA VAL A 384 -10.18 12.34 -24.99
C VAL A 384 -8.75 12.66 -24.58
N VAL A 385 -8.61 13.56 -23.61
CA VAL A 385 -7.33 13.88 -22.97
C VAL A 385 -7.30 13.28 -21.57
N VAL A 386 -6.26 12.50 -21.30
CA VAL A 386 -6.00 11.93 -19.98
C VAL A 386 -4.72 12.59 -19.44
N ASP A 387 -4.88 13.51 -18.50
CA ASP A 387 -3.74 14.10 -17.78
C ASP A 387 -3.42 13.29 -16.52
N GLU A 388 -2.13 13.16 -16.23
CA GLU A 388 -1.59 12.28 -15.18
C GLU A 388 -2.10 10.83 -15.27
N ALA A 389 -2.06 10.24 -16.47
CA ALA A 389 -2.51 8.87 -16.73
C ALA A 389 -1.82 7.82 -15.83
N ALA A 390 -0.60 8.12 -15.34
CA ALA A 390 0.14 7.26 -14.43
C ALA A 390 -0.45 7.17 -13.02
N ALA A 391 -1.33 8.09 -12.63
CA ALA A 391 -2.03 8.03 -11.35
C ALA A 391 -3.35 7.26 -11.44
N ILE A 392 -3.81 6.91 -12.65
CA ILE A 392 -5.07 6.21 -12.90
C ILE A 392 -4.79 4.71 -13.04
N PRO A 393 -5.56 3.82 -12.37
CA PRO A 393 -5.46 2.37 -12.51
C PRO A 393 -5.37 1.91 -13.97
N LEU A 394 -4.44 0.98 -14.25
CA LEU A 394 -4.22 0.46 -15.60
C LEU A 394 -5.49 -0.10 -16.27
N PRO A 395 -6.39 -0.83 -15.58
CA PRO A 395 -7.65 -1.29 -16.18
C PRO A 395 -8.52 -0.14 -16.67
N LEU A 396 -8.70 0.91 -15.84
CA LEU A 396 -9.43 2.12 -16.24
C LEU A 396 -8.76 2.81 -17.43
N VAL A 397 -7.42 2.94 -17.42
CA VAL A 397 -6.70 3.56 -18.56
C VAL A 397 -6.93 2.78 -19.85
N LYS A 398 -6.97 1.44 -19.80
CA LYS A 398 -7.29 0.61 -20.97
C LYS A 398 -8.72 0.83 -21.46
N GLU A 399 -9.69 0.90 -20.55
CA GLU A 399 -11.08 1.24 -20.89
C GLU A 399 -11.15 2.62 -21.56
N LEU A 400 -10.47 3.63 -21.00
CA LEU A 400 -10.40 4.99 -21.55
C LEU A 400 -9.74 5.06 -22.94
N ILE A 401 -8.81 4.16 -23.29
CA ILE A 401 -8.12 4.16 -24.59
C ILE A 401 -8.88 3.31 -25.64
N SER A 402 -9.70 2.36 -25.19
CA SER A 402 -10.35 1.36 -26.06
C SER A 402 -11.43 1.93 -27.01
N GLY A 403 -11.91 3.15 -26.79
CA GLY A 403 -12.99 3.73 -27.58
C GLY A 403 -12.58 4.27 -28.97
N PRO A 404 -13.56 4.49 -29.87
CA PRO A 404 -13.34 4.94 -31.25
C PRO A 404 -13.12 6.46 -31.37
N TYR A 405 -12.14 7.00 -30.64
CA TYR A 405 -11.81 8.43 -30.62
C TYR A 405 -10.30 8.67 -30.52
N LEU A 406 -9.87 9.90 -30.85
CA LEU A 406 -8.48 10.34 -30.69
C LEU A 406 -8.15 10.45 -29.19
N VAL A 407 -6.99 9.95 -28.77
CA VAL A 407 -6.60 9.96 -27.35
C VAL A 407 -5.25 10.63 -27.15
N PHE A 408 -5.20 11.62 -26.26
CA PHE A 408 -3.97 12.22 -25.75
C PHE A 408 -3.71 11.76 -24.33
N LEU A 409 -2.58 11.10 -24.11
CA LEU A 409 -2.14 10.63 -22.81
C LEU A 409 -0.96 11.51 -22.36
N ALA A 410 -1.06 12.10 -21.18
CA ALA A 410 0.09 12.70 -20.51
C ALA A 410 0.48 11.89 -19.27
N SER A 411 1.76 11.59 -19.14
CA SER A 411 2.31 10.82 -18.02
C SER A 411 3.54 11.48 -17.41
N THR A 412 3.66 11.39 -16.08
CA THR A 412 4.82 11.81 -15.28
C THR A 412 5.85 10.70 -15.17
N ILE A 413 6.96 10.85 -15.89
CA ILE A 413 8.16 10.01 -15.72
C ILE A 413 9.15 10.70 -14.77
N ASN A 414 9.97 9.92 -14.05
CA ASN A 414 11.08 10.40 -13.20
C ASN A 414 10.73 11.48 -12.14
N GLY A 415 9.50 11.51 -11.62
CA GLY A 415 9.10 12.41 -10.52
C GLY A 415 8.88 11.66 -9.20
N TYR A 416 8.68 12.41 -8.11
CA TYR A 416 8.35 11.85 -6.78
C TYR A 416 7.04 11.05 -6.73
N GLU A 417 6.22 11.11 -7.77
CA GLU A 417 5.01 10.28 -7.89
C GLU A 417 5.27 8.91 -8.53
N GLY A 418 6.48 8.66 -9.04
CA GLY A 418 7.10 7.33 -9.28
C GLY A 418 6.38 6.34 -10.19
N THR A 419 5.16 6.61 -10.66
CA THR A 419 4.28 5.64 -11.33
C THR A 419 4.43 5.57 -12.85
N GLY A 420 4.89 6.65 -13.49
CA GLY A 420 4.83 6.75 -14.95
C GLY A 420 5.79 5.83 -15.68
N ARG A 421 6.88 5.37 -15.06
CA ARG A 421 7.86 4.52 -15.75
C ARG A 421 7.36 3.09 -15.94
N SER A 422 6.83 2.46 -14.89
CA SER A 422 6.22 1.13 -15.00
C SER A 422 4.99 1.12 -15.91
N LEU A 423 4.20 2.20 -15.87
CA LEU A 423 3.08 2.39 -16.81
C LEU A 423 3.61 2.53 -18.23
N SER A 424 4.59 3.41 -18.48
CA SER A 424 5.16 3.61 -19.81
C SER A 424 5.71 2.30 -20.38
N LEU A 425 6.44 1.51 -19.58
CA LEU A 425 6.99 0.23 -20.05
C LEU A 425 5.89 -0.79 -20.35
N LYS A 426 4.92 -0.99 -19.45
CA LYS A 426 3.89 -2.04 -19.64
C LYS A 426 2.80 -1.65 -20.63
N LEU A 427 2.30 -0.42 -20.53
CA LEU A 427 1.21 0.09 -21.39
C LEU A 427 1.73 0.38 -22.80
N LEU A 428 2.86 1.09 -22.96
CA LEU A 428 3.37 1.39 -24.29
C LEU A 428 3.88 0.13 -24.97
N ASP A 429 4.50 -0.83 -24.26
CA ASP A 429 4.86 -2.11 -24.88
C ASP A 429 3.61 -2.90 -25.34
N SER A 430 2.53 -2.88 -24.55
CA SER A 430 1.25 -3.49 -24.95
C SER A 430 0.67 -2.80 -26.20
N LEU A 431 0.68 -1.47 -26.25
CA LEU A 431 0.20 -0.69 -27.39
C LEU A 431 1.11 -0.84 -28.62
N ARG A 432 2.44 -0.94 -28.43
CA ARG A 432 3.42 -1.21 -29.49
C ARG A 432 3.15 -2.56 -30.12
N LYS A 433 2.97 -3.62 -29.33
CA LYS A 433 2.60 -4.96 -29.82
C LYS A 433 1.29 -4.94 -30.63
N GLN A 434 0.29 -4.20 -30.16
CA GLN A 434 -0.97 -4.02 -30.90
C GLN A 434 -0.78 -3.23 -32.21
N SER A 435 0.13 -2.25 -32.23
CA SER A 435 0.44 -1.47 -33.43
C SER A 435 1.29 -2.23 -34.45
N SER A 436 2.14 -3.16 -34.00
CA SER A 436 3.03 -3.98 -34.84
C SER A 436 2.32 -5.17 -35.48
N ASN A 437 1.24 -5.70 -34.89
CA ASN A 437 0.44 -6.81 -35.42
C ASN A 437 -0.46 -6.45 -36.61
N LYS A 438 -0.04 -5.51 -37.49
CA LYS A 438 -0.75 -5.14 -38.72
C LYS A 438 -0.81 -6.25 -39.80
N GLY A 439 -0.29 -7.45 -39.51
CA GLY A 439 -0.09 -8.53 -40.49
C GLY A 439 -1.13 -9.66 -40.54
N ASP A 440 -2.05 -9.80 -39.56
CA ASP A 440 -3.01 -10.91 -39.56
C ASP A 440 -4.45 -10.44 -39.82
N ASN A 441 -5.10 -11.09 -40.79
CA ASN A 441 -6.45 -10.86 -41.33
C ASN A 441 -7.58 -11.13 -40.31
N SER A 442 -7.51 -10.60 -39.10
CA SER A 442 -8.65 -10.53 -38.17
C SER A 442 -9.29 -9.14 -38.24
N VAL A 443 -10.42 -9.06 -38.93
CA VAL A 443 -11.18 -7.84 -39.24
C VAL A 443 -11.72 -7.11 -37.99
N LEU A 444 -11.53 -7.66 -36.78
CA LEU A 444 -12.16 -7.20 -35.54
C LEU A 444 -11.26 -6.36 -34.61
N THR A 445 -9.96 -6.22 -34.89
CA THR A 445 -9.06 -5.36 -34.09
C THR A 445 -8.11 -4.58 -34.99
N LYS A 446 -8.58 -3.48 -35.60
CA LYS A 446 -7.70 -2.49 -36.23
C LYS A 446 -6.75 -1.92 -35.17
N GLY A 447 -5.47 -2.28 -35.23
CA GLY A 447 -4.45 -1.78 -34.31
C GLY A 447 -4.34 -0.25 -34.34
N ARG A 448 -4.38 0.39 -33.17
CA ARG A 448 -4.25 1.85 -33.00
C ARG A 448 -2.82 2.31 -33.33
N SER A 449 -2.67 3.48 -33.95
CA SER A 449 -1.34 4.10 -34.15
C SER A 449 -0.87 4.78 -32.87
N LEU A 450 0.39 4.58 -32.51
CA LEU A 450 0.99 5.15 -31.30
C LEU A 450 2.05 6.20 -31.68
N HIS A 451 1.91 7.41 -31.16
CA HIS A 451 2.89 8.49 -31.30
C HIS A 451 3.46 8.84 -29.92
N GLU A 452 4.74 8.56 -29.71
CA GLU A 452 5.42 8.84 -28.43
C GLU A 452 6.22 10.14 -28.53
N MET A 453 6.07 11.00 -27.53
CA MET A 453 6.78 12.27 -27.41
C MET A 453 7.37 12.40 -26.01
N ILE A 454 8.61 12.91 -25.92
CA ILE A 454 9.30 13.11 -24.64
C ILE A 454 9.61 14.59 -24.46
N LEU A 455 9.26 15.15 -23.30
CA LEU A 455 9.66 16.51 -22.92
C LEU A 455 10.75 16.45 -21.84
N GLU A 456 11.95 16.86 -22.22
CA GLU A 456 13.12 16.88 -21.33
C GLU A 456 13.40 18.28 -20.76
N GLU A 457 13.11 19.35 -21.50
CA GLU A 457 13.42 20.73 -21.08
C GLU A 457 12.40 21.27 -20.05
N SER A 458 12.91 21.90 -18.98
CA SER A 458 12.07 22.49 -17.93
C SER A 458 11.61 23.88 -18.32
N ILE A 459 10.37 24.20 -17.96
CA ILE A 459 9.80 25.54 -18.16
C ILE A 459 10.05 26.46 -16.96
N ARG A 460 10.32 25.90 -15.77
CA ARG A 460 10.47 26.66 -14.52
C ARG A 460 11.89 27.18 -14.31
N TYR A 461 12.89 26.42 -14.71
CA TYR A 461 14.31 26.72 -14.56
C TYR A 461 15.06 26.23 -15.81
N LYS A 462 16.29 26.72 -16.03
CA LYS A 462 17.10 26.32 -17.19
C LYS A 462 17.69 24.91 -17.01
N ASN A 463 18.02 24.28 -18.13
CA ASN A 463 18.65 22.96 -18.16
C ASN A 463 20.01 22.99 -17.44
N GLY A 464 20.35 21.91 -16.73
CA GLY A 464 21.63 21.80 -16.02
C GLY A 464 21.62 22.39 -14.61
N ASP A 465 20.45 22.64 -14.03
CA ASP A 465 20.32 23.17 -12.67
C ASP A 465 20.97 22.21 -11.64
N PRO A 466 22.00 22.67 -10.88
CA PRO A 466 22.69 21.83 -9.91
C PRO A 466 21.77 21.33 -8.79
N ILE A 467 20.74 22.10 -8.41
CA ILE A 467 19.79 21.68 -7.37
C ILE A 467 18.89 20.55 -7.85
N GLU A 468 18.50 20.58 -9.13
CA GLU A 468 17.75 19.46 -9.72
C GLU A 468 18.60 18.18 -9.74
N SER A 469 19.84 18.28 -10.22
CA SER A 469 20.75 17.13 -10.28
C SER A 469 21.04 16.57 -8.88
N TRP A 470 21.21 17.44 -7.89
CA TRP A 470 21.36 17.04 -6.49
C TRP A 470 20.11 16.32 -5.98
N LEU A 471 18.91 16.88 -6.21
CA LEU A 471 17.65 16.30 -5.75
C LEU A 471 17.41 14.92 -6.38
N ASN A 472 17.65 14.79 -7.69
CA ASN A 472 17.49 13.53 -8.42
C ASN A 472 18.47 12.46 -7.94
N LYS A 473 19.71 12.83 -7.59
CA LYS A 473 20.71 11.92 -7.01
C LYS A 473 20.34 11.50 -5.60
N LEU A 474 19.98 12.46 -4.74
CA LEU A 474 19.58 12.21 -3.35
C LEU A 474 18.36 11.27 -3.27
N LEU A 475 17.35 11.51 -4.11
CA LEU A 475 16.13 10.71 -4.14
C LEU A 475 16.19 9.52 -5.11
N CYS A 476 17.32 9.34 -5.80
CA CYS A 476 17.55 8.28 -6.79
C CYS A 476 16.45 8.20 -7.87
N LEU A 477 15.96 9.34 -8.36
CA LEU A 477 14.90 9.42 -9.38
C LEU A 477 15.40 9.06 -10.80
N ASP A 478 16.70 9.22 -11.03
CA ASP A 478 17.35 8.91 -12.31
C ASP A 478 17.52 7.40 -12.49
N THR A 479 16.56 6.80 -13.18
CA THR A 479 16.46 5.34 -13.34
C THR A 479 17.01 4.84 -14.69
N THR A 480 17.18 5.71 -15.68
CA THR A 480 17.55 5.33 -17.06
C THR A 480 19.02 4.95 -17.22
N SER A 481 19.92 5.71 -16.61
CA SER A 481 21.36 5.51 -16.76
C SER A 481 21.86 4.25 -16.07
N ALA A 482 21.15 3.76 -15.05
CA ALA A 482 21.51 2.55 -14.31
C ALA A 482 21.12 1.26 -15.05
N LEU A 483 19.99 1.24 -15.76
CA LEU A 483 19.49 0.02 -16.45
C LEU A 483 20.14 -0.17 -17.83
N ALA A 484 20.45 0.91 -18.54
CA ALA A 484 20.97 0.85 -19.90
C ALA A 484 22.42 0.31 -19.99
N LYS A 485 23.24 0.51 -18.94
CA LYS A 485 24.66 0.16 -18.93
C LYS A 485 24.93 -1.35 -18.97
N TYR A 486 23.96 -2.19 -18.60
CA TYR A 486 24.19 -3.62 -18.33
C TYR A 486 23.44 -4.56 -19.28
N ARG A 487 22.91 -4.04 -20.40
CA ARG A 487 22.19 -4.82 -21.42
C ARG A 487 23.08 -5.79 -22.23
N ILE A 488 24.40 -5.82 -22.00
CA ILE A 488 25.37 -6.37 -22.97
C ILE A 488 26.06 -7.67 -22.48
N SER A 489 25.89 -8.11 -21.23
CA SER A 489 26.46 -9.40 -20.78
C SER A 489 25.39 -10.48 -20.67
N GLY A 490 25.70 -11.68 -21.19
CA GLY A 490 24.80 -12.84 -21.16
C GLY A 490 24.33 -13.15 -19.74
N THR A 491 23.06 -13.51 -19.59
CA THR A 491 22.46 -13.75 -18.28
C THR A 491 22.98 -15.04 -17.67
N PRO A 492 23.50 -15.04 -16.43
CA PRO A 492 23.89 -16.27 -15.73
C PRO A 492 22.68 -17.15 -15.45
N SER A 493 22.87 -18.46 -15.31
CA SER A 493 21.75 -19.33 -14.96
C SER A 493 21.21 -18.99 -13.56
N PRO A 494 19.88 -19.10 -13.30
CA PRO A 494 19.33 -18.82 -11.97
C PRO A 494 19.95 -19.67 -10.84
N SER A 495 20.48 -20.86 -11.17
CA SER A 495 21.10 -21.75 -10.19
C SER A 495 22.41 -21.19 -9.63
N ASP A 496 23.19 -20.51 -10.48
CA ASP A 496 24.51 -19.96 -10.15
C ASP A 496 24.42 -18.64 -9.38
N CYS A 497 23.24 -18.02 -9.36
CA CYS A 497 23.00 -16.78 -8.65
C CYS A 497 22.93 -17.00 -7.14
N GLN A 498 23.62 -16.15 -6.39
CA GLN A 498 23.67 -16.18 -4.93
C GLN A 498 22.97 -14.96 -4.33
N LEU A 499 22.40 -15.15 -3.14
CA LEU A 499 21.71 -14.11 -2.40
C LEU A 499 22.66 -13.53 -1.34
N TYR A 500 22.70 -12.22 -1.24
CA TYR A 500 23.52 -11.46 -0.29
C TYR A 500 22.64 -10.61 0.61
N TYR A 501 23.07 -10.44 1.86
CA TYR A 501 22.48 -9.49 2.79
C TYR A 501 23.17 -8.12 2.62
N VAL A 502 22.39 -7.04 2.56
CA VAL A 502 22.94 -5.70 2.39
C VAL A 502 22.97 -4.97 3.73
N ASN A 503 24.16 -4.53 4.14
CA ASN A 503 24.32 -3.71 5.32
C ASN A 503 23.86 -2.27 5.04
N ARG A 504 22.80 -1.84 5.73
CA ARG A 504 22.16 -0.55 5.52
C ARG A 504 23.01 0.63 5.99
N ASP A 505 23.82 0.46 7.04
CA ASP A 505 24.70 1.53 7.52
C ASP A 505 25.71 1.92 6.43
N SER A 506 26.32 0.93 5.80
CA SER A 506 27.29 1.12 4.72
C SER A 506 26.63 1.55 3.41
N LEU A 507 25.39 1.11 3.14
CA LEU A 507 24.62 1.53 1.97
C LEU A 507 24.28 3.02 1.99
N PHE A 508 23.89 3.57 3.15
CA PHE A 508 23.48 4.97 3.29
C PHE A 508 24.61 5.92 3.75
N SER A 509 25.85 5.46 3.77
CA SER A 509 27.04 6.23 4.16
C SER A 509 27.47 7.35 3.19
N PHE A 510 26.76 7.51 2.07
CA PHE A 510 27.05 8.50 1.00
C PHE A 510 28.44 8.33 0.33
N HIS A 511 28.98 7.11 0.29
CA HIS A 511 30.17 6.79 -0.51
C HIS A 511 29.82 6.62 -2.01
N ARG A 512 30.73 6.98 -2.92
CA ARG A 512 30.48 6.96 -4.38
C ARG A 512 30.03 5.59 -4.91
N ALA A 513 30.62 4.50 -4.44
CA ALA A 513 30.24 3.15 -4.83
C ALA A 513 28.88 2.74 -4.25
N SER A 514 28.63 3.06 -2.97
CA SER A 514 27.36 2.81 -2.29
C SER A 514 26.20 3.56 -2.93
N GLU A 515 26.41 4.80 -3.36
CA GLU A 515 25.40 5.60 -4.07
C GLU A 515 25.06 5.00 -5.44
N SER A 516 26.06 4.52 -6.19
CA SER A 516 25.81 3.83 -7.47
C SER A 516 25.03 2.53 -7.26
N PHE A 517 25.36 1.77 -6.21
CA PHE A 517 24.66 0.53 -5.86
C PHE A 517 23.22 0.79 -5.37
N LEU A 518 23.03 1.81 -4.54
CA LEU A 518 21.71 2.26 -4.09
C LEU A 518 20.85 2.72 -5.27
N GLN A 519 21.43 3.46 -6.23
CA GLN A 519 20.73 3.88 -7.44
C GLN A 519 20.28 2.68 -8.28
N GLN A 520 21.08 1.60 -8.38
CA GLN A 520 20.65 0.37 -9.05
C GLN A 520 19.47 -0.29 -8.31
N ILE A 521 19.54 -0.44 -6.99
CA ILE A 521 18.47 -1.02 -6.17
C ILE A 521 17.16 -0.23 -6.34
N ILE A 522 17.20 1.08 -6.18
CA ILE A 522 16.01 1.93 -6.30
C ILE A 522 15.48 1.93 -7.74
N SER A 523 16.35 1.90 -8.74
CA SER A 523 15.94 1.81 -10.15
C SER A 523 15.15 0.52 -10.45
N ILE A 524 15.60 -0.61 -9.90
CA ILE A 524 14.88 -1.88 -10.01
C ILE A 524 13.54 -1.80 -9.27
N TYR A 525 13.49 -1.21 -8.07
CA TYR A 525 12.23 -1.00 -7.36
C TYR A 525 11.24 -0.15 -8.17
N VAL A 526 11.67 0.97 -8.74
CA VAL A 526 10.83 1.88 -9.54
C VAL A 526 10.36 1.23 -10.83
N SER A 527 11.14 0.31 -11.39
CA SER A 527 10.77 -0.38 -12.63
C SER A 527 9.81 -1.55 -12.41
N ALA A 528 9.93 -2.26 -11.29
CA ALA A 528 9.10 -3.43 -10.99
C ALA A 528 7.72 -3.06 -10.42
N HIS A 529 7.64 -2.05 -9.57
CA HIS A 529 6.42 -1.67 -8.87
C HIS A 529 5.63 -0.58 -9.60
N TYR A 530 4.30 -0.69 -9.56
CA TYR A 530 3.40 0.26 -10.23
C TYR A 530 3.45 1.67 -9.63
N LYS A 531 3.66 1.79 -8.32
CA LYS A 531 3.75 3.07 -7.62
C LYS A 531 4.81 3.00 -6.53
N ASN A 532 5.79 3.88 -6.62
CA ASN A 532 6.76 4.13 -5.57
C ASN A 532 6.67 5.58 -5.10
N GLN A 533 6.96 5.79 -3.83
CA GLN A 533 7.11 7.13 -3.25
C GLN A 533 8.54 7.31 -2.77
N PRO A 534 9.14 8.51 -2.87
CA PRO A 534 10.45 8.78 -2.28
C PRO A 534 10.51 8.55 -0.77
N ASN A 535 9.36 8.61 -0.09
CA ASN A 535 9.27 8.25 1.33
C ASN A 535 9.63 6.78 1.60
N ASP A 536 9.54 5.90 0.60
CA ASP A 536 9.98 4.51 0.71
C ASP A 536 11.49 4.40 0.93
N LEU A 537 12.27 5.36 0.42
CA LEU A 537 13.72 5.42 0.63
C LEU A 537 14.05 5.69 2.10
N GLN A 538 13.30 6.61 2.72
CA GLN A 538 13.41 6.89 4.15
C GLN A 538 12.94 5.71 5.01
N MET A 539 11.89 5.01 4.58
CA MET A 539 11.46 3.77 5.26
C MET A 539 12.55 2.69 5.16
N LEU A 540 13.18 2.53 3.99
CA LEU A 540 14.25 1.57 3.78
C LEU A 540 15.50 1.88 4.63
N SER A 541 15.78 3.17 4.85
CA SER A 541 16.95 3.61 5.61
C SER A 541 16.73 3.54 7.12
N ASP A 542 15.62 4.08 7.62
CA ASP A 542 15.49 4.40 9.05
C ASP A 542 14.78 3.28 9.84
N ALA A 543 13.86 2.54 9.20
CA ALA A 543 13.04 1.57 9.91
C ALA A 543 13.85 0.32 10.28
N PRO A 544 14.04 0.00 11.58
CA PRO A 544 15.02 -0.98 12.02
C PRO A 544 14.64 -2.40 11.57
N ALA A 545 13.35 -2.74 11.61
CA ALA A 545 12.84 -4.08 11.29
C ALA A 545 12.97 -4.45 9.80
N HIS A 546 13.36 -3.51 8.94
CA HIS A 546 13.53 -3.77 7.52
C HIS A 546 14.90 -4.41 7.21
N HIS A 547 14.88 -5.44 6.38
CA HIS A 547 16.06 -6.14 5.88
C HIS A 547 16.05 -6.15 4.36
N LEU A 548 17.23 -6.01 3.78
CA LEU A 548 17.41 -5.96 2.33
C LEU A 548 18.28 -7.13 1.89
N PHE A 549 17.74 -7.92 0.96
CA PHE A 549 18.46 -9.01 0.31
C PHE A 549 18.54 -8.74 -1.18
N VAL A 550 19.70 -9.05 -1.76
CA VAL A 550 19.99 -8.81 -3.18
C VAL A 550 20.49 -10.10 -3.81
N LEU A 551 19.89 -10.49 -4.92
CA LEU A 551 20.36 -11.59 -5.76
C LEU A 551 21.30 -11.03 -6.83
N MET A 552 22.52 -11.55 -6.86
CA MET A 552 23.54 -11.15 -7.82
C MET A 552 23.98 -12.35 -8.66
N GLY A 553 24.48 -12.06 -9.87
CA GLY A 553 25.21 -13.04 -10.65
C GLY A 553 26.51 -13.47 -9.96
N PRO A 554 27.16 -14.54 -10.45
CA PRO A 554 28.47 -14.93 -9.94
C PRO A 554 29.46 -13.77 -10.11
N VAL A 555 30.13 -13.41 -9.02
CA VAL A 555 31.14 -12.34 -9.00
C VAL A 555 32.49 -13.00 -9.25
N SER A 556 33.15 -12.66 -10.36
CA SER A 556 34.55 -13.01 -10.58
C SER A 556 35.42 -12.12 -9.70
N GLU A 557 36.35 -12.69 -8.93
CA GLU A 557 37.25 -11.93 -8.05
C GLU A 557 38.18 -10.97 -8.83
N GLU A 558 38.28 -11.13 -10.15
CA GLU A 558 39.14 -10.34 -11.05
C GLU A 558 38.51 -9.04 -11.56
N GLU A 559 37.18 -8.84 -11.44
CA GLU A 559 36.53 -7.61 -11.91
C GLU A 559 36.31 -6.60 -10.78
N GLU A 560 36.95 -5.43 -10.84
CA GLU A 560 36.65 -4.25 -9.98
C GLU A 560 35.28 -3.59 -10.33
N SER A 561 34.41 -4.29 -11.05
CA SER A 561 33.12 -3.79 -11.49
C SER A 561 32.06 -3.95 -10.38
N ILE A 562 31.13 -3.00 -10.27
CA ILE A 562 30.02 -3.10 -9.32
C ILE A 562 29.14 -4.28 -9.75
N PRO A 563 28.87 -5.26 -8.87
CA PRO A 563 28.17 -6.48 -9.23
C PRO A 563 26.73 -6.16 -9.69
N GLN A 564 26.28 -6.88 -10.72
CA GLN A 564 24.96 -6.66 -11.28
C GLN A 564 23.87 -7.21 -10.36
N VAL A 565 22.98 -6.32 -9.93
CA VAL A 565 21.79 -6.67 -9.14
C VAL A 565 20.66 -7.13 -10.07
N VAL A 566 20.17 -8.36 -9.86
CA VAL A 566 19.10 -8.96 -10.67
C VAL A 566 17.75 -8.89 -9.95
N VAL A 567 17.74 -9.25 -8.65
CA VAL A 567 16.54 -9.24 -7.80
C VAL A 567 16.83 -8.53 -6.49
N VAL A 568 15.88 -7.75 -6.01
CA VAL A 568 15.93 -7.13 -4.69
C VAL A 568 14.70 -7.55 -3.89
N ILE A 569 14.90 -8.02 -2.66
CA ILE A 569 13.86 -8.40 -1.71
C ILE A 569 13.97 -7.53 -0.46
N GLN A 570 12.87 -6.86 -0.12
CA GLN A 570 12.69 -6.14 1.14
C GLN A 570 11.83 -6.99 2.08
N VAL A 571 12.39 -7.35 3.21
CA VAL A 571 11.71 -8.07 4.31
C VAL A 571 11.52 -7.11 5.48
N CYS A 572 10.43 -7.25 6.22
CA CYS A 572 10.18 -6.55 7.48
C CYS A 572 9.87 -7.59 8.55
N LEU A 573 10.56 -7.55 9.68
CA LEU A 573 10.27 -8.42 10.82
C LEU A 573 9.05 -7.87 11.59
N GLU A 574 8.05 -8.70 11.81
CA GLU A 574 6.79 -8.36 12.48
C GLU A 574 6.41 -9.44 13.49
N GLY A 575 5.72 -9.05 14.56
CA GLY A 575 5.19 -10.01 15.55
C GLY A 575 5.89 -9.96 16.90
N ALA A 576 5.81 -11.06 17.65
CA ALA A 576 6.21 -11.15 19.06
C ALA A 576 5.55 -10.06 19.94
N LEU A 577 4.27 -9.79 19.69
CA LEU A 577 3.54 -8.74 20.41
C LEU A 577 3.19 -9.18 21.83
N PRO A 578 3.38 -8.32 22.85
CA PRO A 578 2.96 -8.63 24.20
C PRO A 578 1.44 -8.74 24.27
N TYR A 579 0.97 -9.79 24.97
CA TYR A 579 -0.45 -10.15 25.06
C TYR A 579 -1.34 -8.99 25.52
N GLU A 580 -0.87 -8.17 26.47
CA GLU A 580 -1.61 -7.03 27.02
C GLU A 580 -1.87 -5.95 25.97
N SER A 581 -0.88 -5.63 25.12
CA SER A 581 -1.01 -4.65 24.04
C SER A 581 -2.05 -5.10 23.01
N VAL A 582 -2.05 -6.39 22.68
CA VAL A 582 -3.02 -7.01 21.75
C VAL A 582 -4.43 -6.91 22.32
N LYS A 583 -4.62 -7.23 23.61
CA LYS A 583 -5.91 -7.14 24.29
C LYS A 583 -6.44 -5.70 24.31
N GLN A 584 -5.62 -4.74 24.74
CA GLN A 584 -6.02 -3.32 24.82
C GLN A 584 -6.32 -2.73 23.44
N SER A 585 -5.61 -3.16 22.40
CA SER A 585 -5.83 -2.70 21.03
C SER A 585 -7.09 -3.28 20.40
N LEU A 586 -7.39 -4.57 20.66
CA LEU A 586 -8.67 -5.18 20.27
C LEU A 586 -9.86 -4.50 20.96
N GLU A 587 -9.72 -4.13 22.24
CA GLU A 587 -10.76 -3.42 23.00
C GLU A 587 -10.93 -1.96 22.56
N SER A 588 -9.84 -1.26 22.25
CA SER A 588 -9.86 0.15 21.84
C SER A 588 -10.06 0.37 20.34
N GLY A 589 -9.96 -0.68 19.52
CA GLY A 589 -10.00 -0.62 18.06
C GLY A 589 -8.85 0.18 17.42
N LYS A 590 -7.83 0.56 18.20
CA LYS A 590 -6.68 1.33 17.70
C LYS A 590 -5.61 0.38 17.20
N ARG A 591 -5.14 0.60 15.97
CA ARG A 591 -4.01 -0.14 15.38
C ARG A 591 -2.71 0.56 15.79
N ALA A 592 -1.79 -0.17 16.42
CA ALA A 592 -0.42 0.31 16.59
C ALA A 592 0.27 0.39 15.22
N ALA A 593 1.19 1.35 15.05
CA ALA A 593 1.95 1.51 13.82
C ALA A 593 3.05 0.43 13.72
N GLY A 594 3.40 0.02 12.49
CA GLY A 594 4.48 -0.94 12.22
C GLY A 594 4.01 -2.32 11.76
N ASP A 595 3.17 -3.00 12.56
CA ASP A 595 2.87 -4.44 12.37
C ASP A 595 1.60 -4.71 11.53
N LEU A 596 1.71 -4.92 10.22
CA LEU A 596 0.52 -5.09 9.38
C LEU A 596 -0.15 -6.46 9.54
N LEU A 597 0.62 -7.55 9.47
CA LEU A 597 0.08 -8.91 9.43
C LEU A 597 -0.52 -9.34 10.76
N PRO A 598 0.19 -9.19 11.91
CA PRO A 598 -0.35 -9.57 13.21
C PRO A 598 -1.69 -8.88 13.51
N TRP A 599 -1.79 -7.57 13.26
CA TRP A 599 -3.03 -6.81 13.50
C TRP A 599 -4.17 -7.21 12.57
N THR A 600 -3.87 -7.42 11.28
CA THR A 600 -4.94 -7.76 10.33
C THR A 600 -5.50 -9.15 10.59
N ILE A 601 -4.64 -10.13 10.88
CA ILE A 601 -5.04 -11.51 11.11
C ILE A 601 -5.72 -11.65 12.48
N SER A 602 -5.16 -11.07 13.54
CA SER A 602 -5.81 -11.09 14.86
C SER A 602 -7.19 -10.45 14.85
N ASN A 603 -7.38 -9.34 14.13
CA ASN A 603 -8.69 -8.71 14.03
C ASN A 603 -9.70 -9.52 13.19
N GLN A 604 -9.23 -10.24 12.16
CA GLN A 604 -10.11 -11.02 11.27
C GLN A 604 -10.48 -12.38 11.85
N PHE A 605 -9.56 -13.04 12.55
CA PHE A 605 -9.77 -14.37 13.13
C PHE A 605 -10.08 -14.32 14.62
N LEU A 606 -9.97 -13.14 15.26
CA LEU A 606 -10.07 -12.94 16.71
C LEU A 606 -9.10 -13.83 17.49
N ASP A 607 -8.00 -14.23 16.84
CA ASP A 607 -6.98 -15.07 17.43
C ASP A 607 -5.86 -14.22 18.04
N LYS A 608 -5.62 -14.45 19.33
CA LYS A 608 -4.57 -13.77 20.12
C LYS A 608 -3.22 -14.48 19.96
N HIS A 609 -3.21 -15.78 19.71
CA HIS A 609 -2.00 -16.58 19.61
C HIS A 609 -1.16 -16.17 18.41
N PHE A 610 -1.79 -15.91 17.26
CA PHE A 610 -1.08 -15.46 16.07
C PHE A 610 -0.26 -14.18 16.29
N SER A 611 -0.73 -13.25 17.14
CA SER A 611 0.01 -12.01 17.41
C SER A 611 1.28 -12.23 18.23
N SER A 612 1.36 -13.35 18.97
CA SER A 612 2.53 -13.72 19.76
C SER A 612 3.62 -14.39 18.91
N LEU A 613 3.26 -14.93 17.74
CA LEU A 613 4.22 -15.54 16.81
C LEU A 613 5.16 -14.48 16.22
N SER A 614 6.38 -14.87 15.89
CA SER A 614 7.34 -14.02 15.19
C SER A 614 7.33 -14.36 13.71
N GLY A 615 7.27 -13.36 12.84
CA GLY A 615 7.21 -13.59 11.40
C GLY A 615 7.92 -12.51 10.59
N ALA A 616 8.13 -12.81 9.32
CA ALA A 616 8.66 -11.87 8.35
C ALA A 616 7.59 -11.53 7.32
N ARG A 617 7.35 -10.24 7.10
CA ARG A 617 6.60 -9.75 5.95
C ARG A 617 7.55 -9.41 4.80
N ILE A 618 7.38 -10.04 3.65
CA ILE A 618 7.99 -9.56 2.41
C ILE A 618 7.20 -8.34 1.96
N VAL A 619 7.80 -7.16 2.10
CA VAL A 619 7.20 -5.88 1.75
C VAL A 619 7.25 -5.69 0.24
N ARG A 620 8.41 -6.00 -0.38
CA ARG A 620 8.64 -5.87 -1.81
C ARG A 620 9.56 -6.96 -2.35
N ILE A 621 9.23 -7.44 -3.54
CA ILE A 621 10.11 -8.23 -4.40
C ILE A 621 10.16 -7.55 -5.76
N ALA A 622 11.35 -7.21 -6.22
CA ALA A 622 11.56 -6.52 -7.47
C ALA A 622 12.56 -7.30 -8.31
N VAL A 623 12.10 -7.75 -9.48
CA VAL A 623 12.94 -8.39 -10.51
C VAL A 623 13.12 -7.36 -11.62
N HIS A 624 14.35 -7.23 -12.11
CA HIS A 624 14.64 -6.39 -13.27
C HIS A 624 13.67 -6.71 -14.43
N PRO A 625 13.04 -5.72 -15.09
CA PRO A 625 12.01 -5.94 -16.12
C PRO A 625 12.43 -6.89 -17.24
N ASP A 626 13.67 -6.76 -17.72
CA ASP A 626 14.20 -7.57 -18.82
C ASP A 626 14.43 -9.05 -18.41
N TYR A 627 14.48 -9.35 -17.11
CA TYR A 627 14.70 -10.70 -16.57
C TYR A 627 13.42 -11.34 -15.99
N GLN A 628 12.26 -10.72 -16.22
CA GLN A 628 10.97 -11.28 -15.81
C GLN A 628 10.64 -12.54 -16.62
N GLY A 629 10.08 -13.55 -15.96
CA GLY A 629 9.73 -14.83 -16.59
C GLY A 629 10.84 -15.88 -16.60
N MET A 630 12.11 -15.52 -16.33
CA MET A 630 13.25 -16.46 -16.31
C MET A 630 13.43 -17.23 -14.98
N GLY A 631 12.65 -16.91 -13.94
CA GLY A 631 12.62 -17.66 -12.68
C GLY A 631 13.51 -17.15 -11.54
N TYR A 632 14.27 -16.04 -11.72
CA TYR A 632 15.13 -15.47 -10.66
C TYR A 632 14.39 -15.13 -9.37
N GLY A 633 13.16 -14.59 -9.46
CA GLY A 633 12.36 -14.29 -8.27
C GLY A 633 12.00 -15.54 -7.45
N GLY A 634 11.77 -16.68 -8.13
CA GLY A 634 11.51 -17.95 -7.46
C GLY A 634 12.75 -18.48 -6.74
N ARG A 635 13.92 -18.39 -7.38
CA ARG A 635 15.21 -18.74 -6.77
C ARG A 635 15.51 -17.88 -5.54
N ALA A 636 15.35 -16.56 -5.65
CA ALA A 636 15.60 -15.65 -4.54
C ALA A 636 14.69 -15.96 -3.34
N MET A 637 13.42 -16.28 -3.59
CA MET A 637 12.49 -16.71 -2.54
C MET A 637 12.88 -18.04 -1.88
N GLN A 638 13.34 -19.02 -2.66
CA GLN A 638 13.82 -20.29 -2.11
C GLN A 638 15.05 -20.08 -1.21
N LEU A 639 15.99 -19.22 -1.59
CA LEU A 639 17.17 -18.91 -0.79
C LEU A 639 16.82 -18.18 0.51
N VAL A 640 15.90 -17.21 0.46
CA VAL A 640 15.39 -16.52 1.66
C VAL A 640 14.71 -17.50 2.62
N GLU A 641 13.90 -18.42 2.09
CA GLU A 641 13.25 -19.46 2.90
C GLU A 641 14.28 -20.39 3.55
N GLN A 642 15.27 -20.85 2.81
CA GLN A 642 16.35 -21.70 3.33
C GLN A 642 17.18 -20.98 4.41
N TYR A 643 17.39 -19.67 4.26
CA TYR A 643 18.04 -18.82 5.27
C TYR A 643 17.27 -18.79 6.59
N TYR A 644 15.98 -18.46 6.56
CA TYR A 644 15.17 -18.41 7.79
C TYR A 644 14.83 -19.79 8.37
N GLN A 645 14.91 -20.87 7.58
CA GLN A 645 14.84 -22.25 8.09
C GLN A 645 16.14 -22.71 8.78
N GLY A 646 17.21 -21.91 8.75
CA GLY A 646 18.49 -22.27 9.35
C GLY A 646 19.30 -23.32 8.58
N LYS A 647 19.05 -23.49 7.28
CA LYS A 647 19.80 -24.46 6.43
C LYS A 647 21.22 -23.99 6.09
N PHE A 648 21.52 -22.71 6.26
CA PHE A 648 22.86 -22.17 6.10
C PHE A 648 23.57 -22.17 7.47
N PRO A 649 24.62 -22.98 7.66
CA PRO A 649 25.39 -22.95 8.90
C PRO A 649 26.15 -21.61 8.98
N CYS A 650 26.04 -20.92 10.12
CA CYS A 650 26.81 -19.71 10.34
C CYS A 650 28.26 -20.09 10.68
N LEU A 651 29.23 -19.58 9.92
CA LEU A 651 30.66 -19.90 10.09
C LEU A 651 31.35 -19.06 11.18
N LYS A 652 30.66 -18.08 11.78
CA LYS A 652 31.21 -17.24 12.85
C LYS A 652 30.85 -17.82 14.21
N GLU A 653 31.82 -18.46 14.86
CA GLU A 653 31.76 -18.91 16.26
C GLU A 653 32.14 -17.78 17.23
N GLU A 654 31.36 -16.69 17.30
CA GLU A 654 31.42 -15.80 18.47
C GLU A 654 30.03 -15.25 18.79
N GLU A 655 29.59 -15.41 20.04
CA GLU A 655 28.56 -14.55 20.66
C GLU A 655 29.13 -13.15 20.89
N GLY A 656 29.62 -12.52 19.82
CA GLY A 656 29.96 -11.11 19.81
C GLY A 656 28.69 -10.37 19.46
N SER A 657 28.18 -9.56 20.39
CA SER A 657 27.26 -8.45 20.11
C SER A 657 27.42 -7.99 18.66
N SER A 658 26.36 -8.12 17.84
CA SER A 658 26.31 -7.51 16.51
C SER A 658 27.01 -6.19 16.62
N GLY A 659 28.17 -6.06 15.95
CA GLY A 659 29.14 -5.01 16.23
C GLY A 659 28.37 -3.71 16.35
N ARG A 660 28.13 -3.28 17.59
CA ARG A 660 27.50 -2.00 17.87
C ARG A 660 28.56 -1.05 17.37
N THR A 661 28.45 -0.66 16.09
CA THR A 661 29.04 0.56 15.58
C THR A 661 28.72 1.55 16.66
N LYS A 662 29.74 1.96 17.43
CA LYS A 662 29.56 2.81 18.60
C LYS A 662 28.60 3.90 18.14
N SER A 663 27.36 3.86 18.64
CA SER A 663 26.40 4.93 18.44
C SER A 663 27.19 6.19 18.78
N VAL A 664 27.14 7.22 17.93
CA VAL A 664 27.86 8.50 18.12
C VAL A 664 27.57 9.02 19.53
N LYS A 665 28.35 8.57 20.51
CA LYS A 665 28.32 8.94 21.93
C LYS A 665 29.63 9.60 22.33
N ASP A 666 30.65 9.50 21.48
CA ASP A 666 31.88 10.27 21.57
C ASP A 666 31.70 11.54 20.71
N VAL A 667 30.82 12.44 21.16
CA VAL A 667 30.76 13.82 20.67
C VAL A 667 31.81 14.60 21.45
N GLU A 668 33.08 14.47 21.05
CA GLU A 668 34.08 15.45 21.45
C GLU A 668 33.65 16.81 20.87
N THR A 669 33.51 17.78 21.77
CA THR A 669 32.96 19.12 21.56
C THR A 669 33.88 19.96 20.67
N LEU A 670 33.71 19.86 19.35
CA LEU A 670 34.27 20.82 18.40
C LEU A 670 33.23 21.91 18.10
N GLU A 671 33.67 23.17 18.02
CA GLU A 671 32.82 24.32 17.69
C GLU A 671 32.39 24.29 16.19
N LEU A 672 31.19 24.78 15.88
CA LEU A 672 30.57 24.76 14.53
C LEU A 672 31.47 25.31 13.40
N MET A 673 32.40 26.21 13.73
CA MET A 673 33.29 26.89 12.78
C MET A 673 34.54 26.07 12.42
N GLU A 674 34.84 24.99 13.15
CA GLU A 674 36.03 24.13 12.93
C GLU A 674 35.66 22.71 12.44
N GLU A 675 34.37 22.35 12.47
CA GLU A 675 33.90 21.00 12.19
C GLU A 675 33.95 20.66 10.68
N GLN A 676 34.75 19.65 10.31
CA GLN A 676 34.71 19.01 9.00
C GLN A 676 33.92 17.71 9.05
N ILE A 677 32.86 17.64 8.24
CA ILE A 677 32.03 16.44 8.13
C ILE A 677 32.70 15.44 7.19
N ALA A 678 32.92 14.22 7.67
CA ALA A 678 33.41 13.09 6.87
C ALA A 678 32.52 11.85 7.10
N PRO A 679 32.46 10.92 6.11
CA PRO A 679 31.82 9.62 6.29
C PRO A 679 32.44 8.83 7.45
N ARG A 680 31.67 7.93 8.08
CA ARG A 680 32.14 7.10 9.21
C ARG A 680 33.38 6.29 8.82
N THR A 681 34.40 6.30 9.68
CA THR A 681 35.74 5.73 9.40
C THR A 681 35.85 4.22 9.58
N ASN A 682 34.91 3.57 10.28
CA ASN A 682 34.85 2.11 10.47
C ASN A 682 33.47 1.58 10.04
N LEU A 683 33.28 1.35 8.73
CA LEU A 683 32.03 0.81 8.19
C LEU A 683 32.15 -0.71 7.97
N PRO A 684 31.12 -1.49 8.30
CA PRO A 684 31.06 -2.91 7.93
C PRO A 684 31.02 -3.07 6.39
N PRO A 685 31.35 -4.25 5.85
CA PRO A 685 31.23 -4.50 4.43
C PRO A 685 29.79 -4.26 3.94
N LEU A 686 29.65 -3.71 2.72
CA LEU A 686 28.34 -3.41 2.13
C LEU A 686 27.48 -4.67 1.93
N LEU A 687 28.15 -5.78 1.58
CA LEU A 687 27.54 -7.05 1.26
C LEU A 687 28.07 -8.10 2.22
N GLU A 688 27.16 -8.81 2.86
CA GLU A 688 27.46 -9.94 3.75
C GLU A 688 26.89 -11.21 3.11
N ARG A 689 27.68 -12.28 3.13
CA ARG A 689 27.20 -13.59 2.67
C ARG A 689 26.20 -14.15 3.69
N LEU A 690 25.21 -14.93 3.24
CA LEU A 690 24.23 -15.53 4.15
C LEU A 690 24.86 -16.45 5.21
N ASN A 691 26.04 -17.02 4.94
CA ASN A 691 26.76 -17.87 5.88
C ASN A 691 27.47 -17.06 7.00
N GLU A 692 27.61 -15.75 6.84
CA GLU A 692 28.32 -14.88 7.79
C GLU A 692 27.40 -14.25 8.82
N ARG A 693 26.08 -14.35 8.62
CA ARG A 693 25.04 -13.79 9.50
C ARG A 693 24.10 -14.90 9.96
N ARG A 694 23.77 -14.91 11.26
CA ARG A 694 22.75 -15.80 11.81
C ARG A 694 21.35 -15.25 11.52
N ALA A 695 20.46 -16.11 11.03
CA ALA A 695 19.06 -15.76 10.81
C ALA A 695 18.29 -15.64 12.14
N GLU A 696 17.32 -14.73 12.18
CA GLU A 696 16.33 -14.65 13.25
C GLU A 696 15.41 -15.88 13.23
N ASN A 697 14.95 -16.32 14.41
CA ASN A 697 13.98 -17.40 14.52
C ASN A 697 12.59 -16.88 14.12
N LEU A 698 12.04 -17.41 13.02
CA LEU A 698 10.74 -17.00 12.48
C LEU A 698 9.80 -18.21 12.34
N ASP A 699 8.54 -18.00 12.71
CA ASP A 699 7.47 -19.00 12.60
C ASP A 699 6.82 -18.99 11.22
N TYR A 700 6.65 -17.80 10.63
CA TYR A 700 5.97 -17.63 9.34
C TYR A 700 6.60 -16.54 8.45
N ILE A 701 6.38 -16.66 7.15
CA ILE A 701 6.61 -15.59 6.17
C ILE A 701 5.28 -15.19 5.55
N GLY A 702 4.98 -13.90 5.51
CA GLY A 702 3.78 -13.36 4.90
C GLY A 702 4.06 -12.37 3.78
N VAL A 703 3.11 -12.24 2.86
CA VAL A 703 3.12 -11.27 1.76
C VAL A 703 1.80 -10.52 1.73
N SER A 704 1.85 -9.23 1.38
CA SER A 704 0.67 -8.40 1.15
C SER A 704 0.84 -7.68 -0.17
N PHE A 705 0.00 -7.99 -1.16
CA PHE A 705 0.14 -7.46 -2.52
C PHE A 705 -1.21 -7.15 -3.18
N GLY A 706 -1.20 -6.26 -4.17
CA GLY A 706 -2.33 -5.99 -5.06
C GLY A 706 -2.59 -7.18 -5.97
N LEU A 707 -3.83 -7.67 -5.99
CA LEU A 707 -4.18 -8.93 -6.60
C LEU A 707 -4.17 -8.85 -8.13
N THR A 708 -3.16 -9.48 -8.73
CA THR A 708 -3.06 -9.74 -10.17
C THR A 708 -2.86 -11.22 -10.42
N MET A 709 -3.28 -11.70 -11.60
CA MET A 709 -3.13 -13.11 -11.97
C MET A 709 -1.66 -13.56 -11.96
N ASP A 710 -0.74 -12.71 -12.43
CA ASP A 710 0.69 -13.05 -12.52
C ASP A 710 1.35 -13.17 -11.15
N LEU A 711 1.08 -12.21 -10.24
CA LEU A 711 1.59 -12.27 -8.88
C LEU A 711 0.97 -13.44 -8.10
N LEU A 712 -0.32 -13.70 -8.29
CA LEU A 712 -0.98 -14.83 -7.64
C LEU A 712 -0.37 -16.17 -8.09
N LYS A 713 -0.12 -16.35 -9.40
CA LYS A 713 0.58 -17.52 -9.94
C LYS A 713 2.00 -17.64 -9.37
N PHE A 714 2.72 -16.52 -9.25
CA PHE A 714 4.06 -16.48 -8.67
C PHE A 714 4.07 -16.96 -7.20
N TRP A 715 3.23 -16.39 -6.35
CA TRP A 715 3.17 -16.75 -4.92
C TRP A 715 2.69 -18.20 -4.71
N LYS A 716 1.77 -18.68 -5.55
CA LYS A 716 1.35 -20.08 -5.55
C LYS A 716 2.45 -21.05 -5.95
N LYS A 717 3.34 -20.66 -6.89
CA LYS A 717 4.54 -21.45 -7.21
C LYS A 717 5.52 -21.50 -6.04
N CYS A 718 5.54 -20.47 -5.19
CA CYS A 718 6.35 -20.42 -3.97
C CYS A 718 5.66 -21.08 -2.74
N SER A 719 4.53 -21.76 -2.94
CA SER A 719 3.75 -22.46 -1.91
C SER A 719 3.11 -21.57 -0.83
N PHE A 720 2.87 -20.29 -1.13
CA PHE A 720 2.10 -19.40 -0.24
C PHE A 720 0.59 -19.70 -0.30
N VAL A 721 -0.07 -19.55 0.83
CA VAL A 721 -1.51 -19.79 1.00
C VAL A 721 -2.26 -18.49 1.28
N PRO A 722 -3.34 -18.19 0.55
CA PRO A 722 -4.14 -16.98 0.78
C PRO A 722 -4.95 -17.11 2.09
N VAL A 723 -4.93 -16.05 2.90
CA VAL A 723 -5.56 -16.03 4.24
C VAL A 723 -6.57 -14.90 4.39
N TYR A 724 -6.34 -13.75 3.76
CA TYR A 724 -7.24 -12.61 3.86
C TYR A 724 -7.23 -11.78 2.58
N MET A 725 -8.40 -11.27 2.19
CA MET A 725 -8.56 -10.37 1.05
C MET A 725 -9.40 -9.16 1.47
N ARG A 726 -8.92 -7.96 1.13
CA ARG A 726 -9.66 -6.72 1.36
C ARG A 726 -10.79 -6.59 0.33
N GLN A 727 -12.00 -6.26 0.78
CA GLN A 727 -13.18 -6.10 -0.08
C GLN A 727 -13.12 -4.81 -0.90
N GLU A 728 -12.67 -3.71 -0.31
CA GLU A 728 -12.48 -2.45 -1.04
C GLU A 728 -11.23 -2.52 -1.92
N ALA A 729 -11.40 -2.16 -3.20
CA ALA A 729 -10.28 -1.97 -4.10
C ALA A 729 -9.50 -0.71 -3.70
N SER A 730 -8.18 -0.76 -3.86
CA SER A 730 -7.35 0.44 -3.67
C SER A 730 -7.73 1.47 -4.73
N PRO A 731 -8.07 2.73 -4.37
CA PRO A 731 -8.41 3.77 -5.36
C PRO A 731 -7.25 4.09 -6.30
N LEU A 732 -6.02 3.77 -5.89
CA LEU A 732 -4.79 4.04 -6.62
C LEU A 732 -4.47 3.01 -7.71
N THR A 733 -4.72 1.72 -7.44
CA THR A 733 -4.38 0.63 -8.37
C THR A 733 -5.61 -0.02 -8.99
N GLY A 734 -6.80 0.21 -8.42
CA GLY A 734 -8.03 -0.52 -8.76
C GLY A 734 -8.00 -1.99 -8.32
N GLU A 735 -6.97 -2.42 -7.59
CA GLU A 735 -6.77 -3.81 -7.20
C GLU A 735 -7.12 -4.03 -5.72
N HIS A 736 -7.63 -5.21 -5.41
CA HIS A 736 -7.85 -5.66 -4.04
C HIS A 736 -6.55 -6.17 -3.42
N THR A 737 -6.30 -5.86 -2.14
CA THR A 737 -5.12 -6.37 -1.43
C THR A 737 -5.36 -7.79 -0.92
N LEU A 738 -4.48 -8.71 -1.25
CA LEU A 738 -4.47 -10.10 -0.76
C LEU A 738 -3.27 -10.32 0.18
N ILE A 739 -3.55 -10.91 1.35
CA ILE A 739 -2.55 -11.39 2.30
C ILE A 739 -2.42 -12.90 2.12
N SER A 740 -1.20 -13.37 1.88
CA SER A 740 -0.87 -14.79 1.84
C SER A 740 0.25 -15.10 2.82
N LEU A 741 0.18 -16.27 3.47
CA LEU A 741 1.14 -16.72 4.46
C LEU A 741 1.78 -18.04 4.04
N LYS A 742 2.97 -18.28 4.56
CA LYS A 742 3.69 -19.54 4.48
C LYS A 742 4.29 -19.84 5.85
N ASN A 743 4.03 -21.04 6.34
CA ASN A 743 4.61 -21.51 7.60
C ASN A 743 6.07 -21.96 7.37
N LEU A 744 6.96 -21.61 8.29
CA LEU A 744 8.36 -22.07 8.30
C LEU A 744 8.61 -23.13 9.39
N SER A 745 7.82 -23.10 10.46
CA SER A 745 7.94 -24.01 11.60
C SER A 745 7.30 -25.38 11.32
N SER A 746 7.80 -26.45 11.95
CA SER A 746 7.14 -27.77 11.93
C SER A 746 5.77 -27.76 12.65
N HIS A 747 5.59 -26.87 13.63
CA HIS A 747 4.42 -26.84 14.51
C HIS A 747 3.25 -25.98 13.98
N GLY A 748 3.44 -25.20 12.91
CA GLY A 748 2.47 -24.21 12.45
C GLY A 748 1.45 -24.65 11.39
N ILE A 749 1.36 -25.94 11.06
CA ILE A 749 0.50 -26.42 9.96
C ILE A 749 -0.99 -26.34 10.34
N GLU A 750 -1.32 -26.54 11.61
CA GLU A 750 -2.72 -26.60 12.08
C GLU A 750 -3.45 -25.26 12.03
N TRP A 751 -2.81 -24.17 12.49
CA TRP A 751 -3.45 -22.85 12.47
C TRP A 751 -3.58 -22.33 11.04
N LEU A 752 -2.60 -22.58 10.17
CA LEU A 752 -2.63 -22.12 8.78
C LEU A 752 -3.69 -22.86 7.96
N SER A 753 -3.91 -24.15 8.22
CA SER A 753 -4.98 -24.92 7.57
C SER A 753 -6.37 -24.48 8.03
N SER A 754 -6.54 -24.18 9.33
CA SER A 754 -7.76 -23.58 9.88
C SER A 754 -8.06 -22.22 9.24
N PHE A 755 -7.07 -21.33 9.17
CA PHE A 755 -7.23 -20.02 8.54
C PHE A 755 -7.54 -20.13 7.05
N SER A 756 -6.90 -21.04 6.32
CA SER A 756 -7.19 -21.27 4.90
C SER A 756 -8.61 -21.79 4.67
N SER A 757 -9.11 -22.67 5.54
CA SER A 757 -10.47 -23.21 5.45
C SER A 757 -11.51 -22.12 5.71
N GLN A 758 -11.31 -21.33 6.79
CA GLN A 758 -12.17 -20.19 7.09
C GLN A 758 -12.13 -19.12 5.99
N PHE A 759 -10.95 -18.80 5.46
CA PHE A 759 -10.80 -17.88 4.33
C PHE A 759 -11.61 -18.35 3.12
N ARG A 760 -11.52 -19.64 2.78
CA ARG A 760 -12.26 -20.23 1.66
C ARG A 760 -13.77 -20.02 1.82
N SER A 761 -14.34 -20.38 2.98
CA SER A 761 -15.77 -20.23 3.23
C SER A 761 -16.21 -18.76 3.24
N ARG A 762 -15.42 -17.87 3.85
CA ARG A 762 -15.68 -16.42 3.82
C ARG A 762 -15.64 -15.87 2.40
N PHE A 763 -14.63 -16.25 1.61
CA PHE A 763 -14.46 -15.78 0.24
C PHE A 763 -15.64 -16.21 -0.64
N ILE A 764 -16.06 -17.48 -0.55
CA ILE A 764 -17.25 -18.00 -1.26
C ILE A 764 -18.51 -17.20 -0.93
N ASN A 765 -18.69 -16.81 0.33
CA ASN A 765 -19.85 -16.03 0.76
C ASN A 765 -19.78 -14.55 0.34
N ILE A 766 -18.59 -13.99 0.14
CA ILE A 766 -18.38 -12.59 -0.26
C ILE A 766 -18.43 -12.43 -1.78
N LEU A 767 -18.10 -13.47 -2.56
CA LEU A 767 -18.08 -13.46 -4.04
C LEU A 767 -19.30 -12.78 -4.70
N PRO A 768 -20.56 -13.02 -4.26
CA PRO A 768 -21.74 -12.39 -4.86
C PRO A 768 -21.82 -10.87 -4.68
N SER A 769 -21.15 -10.33 -3.67
CA SER A 769 -21.24 -8.92 -3.27
C SER A 769 -20.08 -8.10 -3.85
N ALA A 770 -19.01 -7.91 -3.07
CA ALA A 770 -17.85 -7.10 -3.39
C ALA A 770 -17.07 -7.58 -4.63
N PHE A 771 -17.16 -8.87 -4.98
CA PHE A 771 -16.40 -9.48 -6.08
C PHE A 771 -17.26 -9.96 -7.25
N SER A 772 -18.45 -9.37 -7.43
CA SER A 772 -19.35 -9.68 -8.55
C SER A 772 -18.73 -9.34 -9.92
N HIS A 773 -17.98 -8.24 -10.00
CA HIS A 773 -17.34 -7.74 -11.23
C HIS A 773 -15.93 -8.35 -11.46
N PHE A 774 -15.51 -9.23 -10.55
CA PHE A 774 -14.15 -9.76 -10.54
C PHE A 774 -14.00 -10.91 -11.55
N PRO A 775 -12.89 -11.03 -12.32
CA PRO A 775 -12.76 -12.07 -13.33
C PRO A 775 -12.93 -13.49 -12.77
N SER A 776 -13.75 -14.31 -13.42
CA SER A 776 -14.14 -15.64 -12.91
C SER A 776 -12.94 -16.61 -12.82
N THR A 777 -12.02 -16.50 -13.77
CA THR A 777 -10.75 -17.26 -13.81
C THR A 777 -9.83 -16.91 -12.64
N LEU A 778 -9.82 -15.63 -12.23
CA LEU A 778 -9.04 -15.17 -11.09
C LEU A 778 -9.64 -15.69 -9.79
N ALA A 779 -10.96 -15.60 -9.60
CA ALA A 779 -11.66 -16.16 -8.45
C ALA A 779 -11.39 -17.66 -8.29
N LEU A 780 -11.49 -18.42 -9.39
CA LEU A 780 -11.15 -19.84 -9.41
C LEU A 780 -9.71 -20.07 -9.01
N SER A 781 -8.78 -19.28 -9.56
CA SER A 781 -7.37 -19.43 -9.27
C SER A 781 -7.11 -19.22 -7.78
N ILE A 782 -7.74 -18.25 -7.09
CA ILE A 782 -7.58 -18.02 -5.63
C ILE A 782 -7.95 -19.28 -4.85
N LEU A 783 -9.11 -19.86 -5.17
CA LEU A 783 -9.64 -21.06 -4.51
C LEU A 783 -8.78 -22.32 -4.68
N GLN A 784 -7.95 -22.40 -5.72
CA GLN A 784 -7.08 -23.56 -5.94
C GLN A 784 -5.83 -23.50 -5.04
N LEU A 785 -5.72 -24.40 -4.07
CA LEU A 785 -4.48 -24.53 -3.29
C LEU A 785 -3.45 -25.36 -4.07
N ARG A 786 -2.19 -24.91 -4.08
CA ARG A 786 -1.06 -25.69 -4.65
C ARG A 786 -0.23 -26.39 -3.57
N ASN A 787 -0.35 -25.96 -2.32
CA ASN A 787 0.39 -26.54 -1.21
C ASN A 787 -0.32 -27.81 -0.73
N LYS A 788 0.25 -28.98 -1.09
CA LYS A 788 -0.32 -30.30 -0.81
C LYS A 788 -0.34 -30.65 0.68
N GLU A 789 0.61 -30.14 1.47
CA GLU A 789 0.71 -30.42 2.91
C GLU A 789 -0.48 -29.82 3.66
N ILE A 790 -0.78 -28.55 3.36
CA ILE A 790 -1.92 -27.85 3.96
C ILE A 790 -3.23 -28.44 3.43
N GLU A 791 -3.30 -28.75 2.13
CA GLU A 791 -4.48 -29.39 1.55
C GLU A 791 -4.82 -30.74 2.20
N GLY A 792 -3.81 -31.55 2.54
CA GLY A 792 -3.98 -32.82 3.24
C GLY A 792 -4.40 -32.68 4.69
N SER A 793 -4.00 -31.59 5.36
CA SER A 793 -4.37 -31.33 6.77
C SER A 793 -5.81 -30.81 6.95
N ILE A 794 -6.45 -30.30 5.90
CA ILE A 794 -7.82 -29.79 5.96
C ILE A 794 -8.79 -30.97 6.07
N LYS A 795 -9.44 -31.11 7.23
CA LYS A 795 -10.53 -32.08 7.44
C LYS A 795 -11.72 -31.74 6.54
N ARG A 796 -11.96 -32.54 5.51
CA ARG A 796 -13.10 -32.39 4.59
C ARG A 796 -14.27 -33.23 5.10
N LYS A 797 -15.43 -32.58 5.30
CA LYS A 797 -16.66 -33.28 5.63
C LYS A 797 -17.43 -33.57 4.33
N VAL A 798 -17.55 -34.84 3.97
CA VAL A 798 -18.34 -35.28 2.81
C VAL A 798 -19.83 -35.16 3.15
N LEU A 799 -20.61 -34.66 2.20
CA LEU A 799 -22.06 -34.46 2.34
C LEU A 799 -22.77 -35.81 2.53
N THR A 800 -23.57 -35.93 3.58
CA THR A 800 -24.48 -37.07 3.78
C THR A 800 -25.88 -36.76 3.25
N ARG A 801 -26.70 -37.80 3.01
CA ARG A 801 -28.08 -37.64 2.50
C ARG A 801 -28.96 -36.79 3.43
N ASP A 802 -28.77 -36.90 4.73
CA ASP A 802 -29.55 -36.17 5.73
C ASP A 802 -29.19 -34.68 5.72
N GLU A 803 -27.90 -34.35 5.60
CA GLU A 803 -27.44 -32.96 5.44
C GLU A 803 -27.88 -32.36 4.11
N MET A 804 -27.91 -33.17 3.04
CA MET A 804 -28.44 -32.74 1.75
C MET A 804 -29.93 -32.42 1.83
N GLY A 805 -30.74 -33.22 2.54
CA GLY A 805 -32.18 -32.99 2.68
C GLY A 805 -32.55 -31.71 3.42
N VAL A 806 -31.63 -31.16 4.22
CA VAL A 806 -31.79 -29.84 4.87
C VAL A 806 -31.57 -28.69 3.87
N VAL A 807 -30.74 -28.91 2.85
CA VAL A 807 -30.25 -27.86 1.95
C VAL A 807 -30.96 -27.88 0.59
N LEU A 808 -31.35 -29.06 0.11
CA LEU A 808 -32.04 -29.29 -1.17
C LEU A 808 -33.26 -30.19 -0.94
N SER A 809 -34.42 -29.75 -1.41
CA SER A 809 -35.64 -30.56 -1.38
C SER A 809 -35.64 -31.61 -2.49
N ASP A 810 -36.43 -32.68 -2.33
CA ASP A 810 -36.59 -33.69 -3.38
C ASP A 810 -37.21 -33.09 -4.66
N THR A 811 -38.02 -32.04 -4.52
CA THR A 811 -38.55 -31.28 -5.66
C THR A 811 -37.45 -30.51 -6.41
N ASP A 812 -36.43 -30.00 -5.71
CA ASP A 812 -35.30 -29.33 -6.34
C ASP A 812 -34.40 -30.30 -7.11
N LEU A 813 -34.23 -31.53 -6.60
CA LEU A 813 -33.54 -32.60 -7.32
C LEU A 813 -34.31 -33.00 -8.59
N GLY A 814 -35.64 -33.08 -8.51
CA GLY A 814 -36.51 -33.30 -9.67
C GLY A 814 -36.35 -32.20 -10.73
N ARG A 815 -36.36 -30.92 -10.33
CA ARG A 815 -36.12 -29.76 -11.21
C ARG A 815 -34.75 -29.81 -11.88
N LEU A 816 -33.71 -30.17 -11.12
CA LEU A 816 -32.36 -30.33 -11.64
C LEU A 816 -32.30 -31.43 -12.70
N SER A 817 -32.91 -32.59 -12.41
CA SER A 817 -33.00 -33.70 -13.36
C SER A 817 -33.70 -33.29 -14.66
N SER A 818 -34.87 -32.62 -14.58
CA SER A 818 -35.58 -32.10 -15.75
C SER A 818 -34.74 -31.15 -16.61
N PHE A 819 -33.91 -30.29 -15.99
CA PHE A 819 -32.97 -29.44 -16.71
C PHE A 819 -31.88 -30.25 -17.43
N THR A 820 -31.31 -31.28 -16.79
CA THR A 820 -30.26 -32.12 -17.42
C THR A 820 -30.76 -32.89 -18.65
N HIS A 821 -32.06 -33.19 -18.67
CA HIS A 821 -32.79 -33.81 -19.78
C HIS A 821 -33.26 -32.81 -20.85
N ASN A 822 -32.89 -31.53 -20.76
CA ASN A 822 -33.31 -30.45 -21.67
C ASN A 822 -34.82 -30.20 -21.73
N LEU A 823 -35.59 -30.56 -20.70
CA LEU A 823 -37.03 -30.31 -20.65
C LEU A 823 -37.37 -28.89 -20.21
N VAL A 824 -36.40 -28.19 -19.61
CA VAL A 824 -36.58 -26.91 -18.94
C VAL A 824 -35.39 -25.98 -19.22
N ASP A 825 -35.65 -24.68 -19.26
CA ASP A 825 -34.62 -23.64 -19.36
C ASP A 825 -33.79 -23.44 -18.09
N HIS A 826 -32.57 -22.90 -18.26
CA HIS A 826 -31.63 -22.63 -17.18
C HIS A 826 -32.15 -21.68 -16.09
N ARG A 827 -33.16 -20.86 -16.41
CA ARG A 827 -33.78 -19.92 -15.48
C ARG A 827 -34.53 -20.63 -14.35
N LEU A 828 -35.08 -21.83 -14.59
CA LEU A 828 -35.80 -22.58 -13.56
C LEU A 828 -34.87 -23.10 -12.47
N ILE A 829 -33.59 -23.30 -12.73
CA ILE A 829 -32.64 -23.81 -11.73
C ILE A 829 -31.77 -22.72 -11.09
N ALA A 830 -31.99 -21.45 -11.46
CA ALA A 830 -31.13 -20.35 -11.04
C ALA A 830 -31.09 -20.12 -9.52
N ASP A 831 -32.13 -20.53 -8.79
CA ASP A 831 -32.24 -20.54 -7.33
C ASP A 831 -31.45 -21.67 -6.66
N VAL A 832 -31.37 -22.84 -7.31
CA VAL A 832 -30.66 -24.03 -6.81
C VAL A 832 -29.16 -23.95 -7.05
N VAL A 833 -28.74 -23.34 -8.16
CA VAL A 833 -27.34 -23.27 -8.62
C VAL A 833 -26.38 -22.62 -7.61
N PRO A 834 -26.71 -21.53 -6.90
CA PRO A 834 -25.85 -20.94 -5.87
C PRO A 834 -25.54 -21.91 -4.73
N THR A 835 -26.53 -22.71 -4.33
CA THR A 835 -26.38 -23.72 -3.27
C THR A 835 -25.48 -24.86 -3.73
N LEU A 836 -25.67 -25.36 -4.95
CA LEU A 836 -24.77 -26.35 -5.56
C LEU A 836 -23.33 -25.83 -5.70
N ALA A 837 -23.17 -24.59 -6.15
CA ALA A 837 -21.85 -23.98 -6.29
C ALA A 837 -21.14 -23.83 -4.93
N ARG A 838 -21.86 -23.44 -3.86
CA ARG A 838 -21.30 -23.37 -2.50
C ARG A 838 -20.85 -24.74 -2.00
N LEU A 839 -21.68 -25.77 -2.17
CA LEU A 839 -21.36 -27.13 -1.73
C LEU A 839 -20.17 -27.71 -2.52
N PHE A 840 -20.13 -27.51 -3.84
CA PHE A 840 -19.03 -27.96 -4.68
C PHE A 840 -17.72 -27.27 -4.30
N LEU A 841 -17.75 -25.95 -4.19
CA LEU A 841 -16.56 -25.18 -3.89
C LEU A 841 -16.12 -25.34 -2.43
N ASN A 842 -16.95 -25.64 -1.45
CA ASN A 842 -16.48 -26.00 -0.10
C ASN A 842 -15.92 -27.43 0.02
N HIS A 843 -15.81 -28.16 -1.10
CA HIS A 843 -15.33 -29.55 -1.14
C HIS A 843 -16.20 -30.53 -0.33
N ASN A 844 -17.51 -30.27 -0.24
CA ASN A 844 -18.45 -31.20 0.39
C ASN A 844 -18.78 -32.41 -0.49
N PHE A 845 -18.48 -32.32 -1.79
CA PHE A 845 -18.63 -33.41 -2.76
C PHE A 845 -17.44 -34.38 -2.69
N CYS A 846 -17.65 -35.62 -3.13
CA CYS A 846 -16.59 -36.63 -3.13
C CYS A 846 -15.37 -36.18 -3.97
N PRO A 847 -14.13 -36.52 -3.57
CA PRO A 847 -12.91 -36.16 -4.31
C PRO A 847 -12.85 -36.72 -5.74
N SER A 848 -13.63 -37.74 -6.05
CA SER A 848 -13.77 -38.35 -7.39
C SER A 848 -14.43 -37.41 -8.39
N LEU A 849 -15.26 -36.46 -7.94
CA LEU A 849 -15.96 -35.53 -8.81
C LEU A 849 -15.05 -34.34 -9.18
N GLN A 850 -14.28 -34.50 -10.27
CA GLN A 850 -13.45 -33.43 -10.81
C GLN A 850 -14.13 -32.72 -12.00
N LEU A 851 -14.32 -31.41 -11.84
CA LEU A 851 -14.74 -30.53 -12.93
C LEU A 851 -13.52 -29.94 -13.63
N ALA A 852 -13.62 -29.74 -14.95
CA ALA A 852 -12.59 -29.00 -15.68
C ALA A 852 -12.53 -27.55 -15.16
N ALA A 853 -11.38 -26.89 -15.30
CA ALA A 853 -11.20 -25.51 -14.84
C ALA A 853 -12.22 -24.55 -15.47
N THR A 854 -12.48 -24.68 -16.77
CA THR A 854 -13.49 -23.89 -17.50
C THR A 854 -14.92 -24.16 -17.00
N GLN A 855 -15.26 -25.42 -16.73
CA GLN A 855 -16.55 -25.81 -16.14
C GLN A 855 -16.74 -25.21 -14.74
N THR A 856 -15.68 -25.21 -13.93
CA THR A 856 -15.72 -24.64 -12.57
C THR A 856 -15.82 -23.11 -12.61
N ALA A 857 -15.13 -22.46 -13.55
CA ALA A 857 -15.26 -21.02 -13.77
C ALA A 857 -16.69 -20.63 -14.16
N VAL A 858 -17.31 -21.41 -15.05
CA VAL A 858 -18.72 -21.23 -15.46
C VAL A 858 -19.67 -21.43 -14.26
N LEU A 859 -19.47 -22.47 -13.45
CA LEU A 859 -20.26 -22.71 -12.24
C LEU A 859 -20.13 -21.56 -11.22
N LEU A 860 -18.91 -21.06 -11.03
CA LEU A 860 -18.62 -19.94 -10.12
C LEU A 860 -19.28 -18.65 -10.62
N ALA A 861 -19.21 -18.38 -11.93
CA ALA A 861 -19.77 -17.18 -12.53
C ALA A 861 -21.29 -17.10 -12.40
N PHE A 862 -22.01 -18.16 -12.76
CA PHE A 862 -23.47 -18.19 -12.69
C PHE A 862 -23.98 -18.39 -11.26
N GLY A 863 -23.34 -19.26 -10.48
CA GLY A 863 -23.81 -19.63 -9.15
C GLY A 863 -23.44 -18.64 -8.06
N LEU A 864 -22.21 -18.12 -8.05
CA LEU A 864 -21.73 -17.24 -6.98
C LEU A 864 -21.60 -15.78 -7.40
N GLN A 865 -21.15 -15.47 -8.61
CA GLN A 865 -20.97 -14.07 -9.04
C GLN A 865 -22.21 -13.47 -9.71
N HIS A 866 -23.22 -14.30 -10.03
CA HIS A 866 -24.46 -13.91 -10.69
C HIS A 866 -24.23 -13.10 -11.99
N LYS A 867 -23.23 -13.48 -12.78
CA LYS A 867 -22.91 -12.81 -14.04
C LYS A 867 -23.91 -13.16 -15.14
N SER A 868 -24.13 -12.20 -16.05
CA SER A 868 -24.89 -12.45 -17.27
C SER A 868 -24.10 -13.32 -18.25
N MET A 869 -24.83 -13.95 -19.16
CA MET A 869 -24.25 -14.79 -20.22
C MET A 869 -23.29 -14.01 -21.11
N GLU A 870 -23.69 -12.80 -21.52
CA GLU A 870 -22.91 -11.89 -22.37
C GLU A 870 -21.53 -11.59 -21.77
N LYS A 871 -21.50 -11.19 -20.48
CA LYS A 871 -20.25 -10.91 -19.76
C LYS A 871 -19.35 -12.13 -19.65
N MET A 872 -19.93 -13.33 -19.57
CA MET A 872 -19.14 -14.56 -19.54
C MET A 872 -18.54 -14.92 -20.89
N CYS A 873 -19.22 -14.60 -21.99
CA CYS A 873 -18.66 -14.74 -23.33
C CYS A 873 -17.48 -13.77 -23.54
N GLU A 874 -17.61 -12.53 -23.06
CA GLU A 874 -16.52 -11.54 -23.07
C GLU A 874 -15.31 -12.01 -22.24
N GLU A 875 -15.52 -12.55 -21.04
CA GLU A 875 -14.45 -13.03 -20.16
C GLU A 875 -13.72 -14.27 -20.68
N LEU A 876 -14.41 -15.12 -21.44
CA LEU A 876 -13.89 -16.39 -21.95
C LEU A 876 -13.44 -16.26 -23.41
N ASP A 877 -12.54 -15.31 -23.69
CA ASP A 877 -11.91 -15.10 -24.99
C ASP A 877 -12.91 -14.97 -26.17
N GLY A 878 -14.11 -14.42 -25.92
CA GLY A 878 -15.14 -14.24 -26.94
C GLY A 878 -15.84 -15.54 -27.38
N MET A 879 -15.86 -16.57 -26.54
CA MET A 879 -16.58 -17.82 -26.85
C MET A 879 -18.06 -17.56 -27.18
N PRO A 880 -18.64 -18.24 -28.19
CA PRO A 880 -20.06 -18.12 -28.50
C PRO A 880 -20.96 -18.56 -27.34
N GLU A 881 -22.11 -17.90 -27.18
CA GLU A 881 -23.08 -18.18 -26.11
C GLU A 881 -23.51 -19.66 -26.08
N ALA A 882 -23.72 -20.28 -27.24
CA ALA A 882 -24.11 -21.68 -27.34
C ALA A 882 -23.10 -22.63 -26.67
N GLN A 883 -21.80 -22.32 -26.77
CA GLN A 883 -20.73 -23.13 -26.19
C GLN A 883 -20.67 -22.98 -24.66
N VAL A 884 -20.83 -21.76 -24.15
CA VAL A 884 -20.90 -21.51 -22.70
C VAL A 884 -22.11 -22.23 -22.10
N LEU A 885 -23.25 -22.24 -22.78
CA LEU A 885 -24.47 -22.92 -22.34
C LEU A 885 -24.30 -24.44 -22.34
N ALA A 886 -23.62 -24.98 -23.35
CA ALA A 886 -23.27 -26.40 -23.40
C ALA A 886 -22.35 -26.81 -22.24
N LEU A 887 -21.34 -25.98 -21.91
CA LEU A 887 -20.47 -26.19 -20.75
C LEU A 887 -21.24 -26.15 -19.43
N TYR A 888 -22.14 -25.19 -19.28
CA TYR A 888 -23.02 -25.07 -18.11
C TYR A 888 -23.90 -26.31 -17.95
N LYS A 889 -24.59 -26.76 -19.01
CA LYS A 889 -25.40 -27.99 -19.00
C LYS A 889 -24.59 -29.23 -18.65
N LYS A 890 -23.39 -29.38 -19.23
CA LYS A 890 -22.48 -30.51 -18.93
C LYS A 890 -22.05 -30.51 -17.47
N THR A 891 -21.87 -29.33 -16.87
CA THR A 891 -21.50 -29.18 -15.46
C THR A 891 -22.66 -29.58 -14.54
N MET A 892 -23.87 -29.09 -14.82
CA MET A 892 -25.07 -29.46 -14.06
C MET A 892 -25.38 -30.95 -14.15
N ARG A 893 -25.18 -31.58 -15.32
CA ARG A 893 -25.34 -33.03 -15.49
C ARG A 893 -24.41 -33.82 -14.58
N LYS A 894 -23.13 -33.45 -14.50
CA LYS A 894 -22.16 -34.12 -13.61
C LYS A 894 -22.56 -33.99 -12.12
N LEU A 895 -23.01 -32.81 -11.71
CA LEU A 895 -23.47 -32.57 -10.34
C LEU A 895 -24.73 -33.39 -10.02
N SER A 896 -25.71 -33.42 -10.93
CA SER A 896 -26.94 -34.21 -10.78
C SER A 896 -26.64 -35.70 -10.64
N VAL A 897 -25.78 -36.27 -11.50
CA VAL A 897 -25.43 -37.70 -11.45
C VAL A 897 -24.82 -38.06 -10.09
N HIS A 898 -23.97 -37.21 -9.54
CA HIS A 898 -23.38 -37.48 -8.23
C HIS A 898 -24.40 -37.39 -7.08
N LEU A 899 -25.33 -36.42 -7.14
CA LEU A 899 -26.42 -36.34 -6.16
C LEU A 899 -27.34 -37.57 -6.25
N ASP A 900 -27.60 -38.07 -7.46
CA ASP A 900 -28.35 -39.31 -7.66
C ASP A 900 -27.61 -40.54 -7.12
N GLU A 901 -26.28 -40.59 -7.25
CA GLU A 901 -25.43 -41.64 -6.65
C GLU A 901 -25.52 -41.62 -5.12
N LEU A 902 -25.40 -40.45 -4.49
CA LEU A 902 -25.54 -40.31 -3.03
C LEU A 902 -26.94 -40.72 -2.55
N CYS A 903 -27.99 -40.37 -3.29
CA CYS A 903 -29.35 -40.84 -3.00
C CYS A 903 -29.45 -42.36 -3.10
N LYS A 904 -28.85 -42.98 -4.12
CA LYS A 904 -28.84 -44.44 -4.30
C LYS A 904 -28.05 -45.15 -3.20
N GLU A 905 -26.90 -44.62 -2.79
CA GLU A 905 -26.09 -45.15 -1.70
C GLU A 905 -26.86 -45.12 -0.37
N ALA A 906 -27.49 -43.99 -0.04
CA ALA A 906 -28.30 -43.89 1.17
C ALA A 906 -29.51 -44.84 1.16
N VAL A 907 -30.15 -45.05 0.00
CA VAL A 907 -31.23 -46.05 -0.14
C VAL A 907 -30.68 -47.47 0.03
N LYS A 908 -29.51 -47.79 -0.53
CA LYS A 908 -28.84 -49.09 -0.32
C LYS A 908 -28.50 -49.32 1.15
N GLU A 909 -27.96 -48.33 1.84
CA GLU A 909 -27.66 -48.41 3.28
C GLU A 909 -28.94 -48.64 4.09
N ARG A 910 -30.03 -47.92 3.79
CA ARG A 910 -31.33 -48.15 4.44
C ARG A 910 -31.91 -49.52 4.13
N MET A 911 -31.77 -50.02 2.90
CA MET A 911 -32.20 -51.37 2.51
C MET A 911 -31.37 -52.44 3.22
N GLN A 912 -30.05 -52.27 3.32
CA GLN A 912 -29.15 -53.17 4.04
C GLN A 912 -29.39 -53.15 5.54
N ALA A 913 -29.61 -51.98 6.15
CA ALA A 913 -30.01 -51.85 7.54
C ALA A 913 -31.37 -52.52 7.81
N GLY A 914 -32.34 -52.33 6.91
CA GLY A 914 -33.63 -53.01 6.97
C GLY A 914 -33.55 -54.51 6.69
N GLU A 915 -32.59 -54.99 5.89
CA GLU A 915 -32.29 -56.41 5.69
C GLU A 915 -31.53 -57.02 6.86
N GLU A 916 -30.67 -56.27 7.54
CA GLU A 916 -30.01 -56.67 8.79
C GLU A 916 -31.02 -56.73 9.95
N GLU A 917 -31.95 -55.78 10.05
CA GLU A 917 -33.07 -55.85 11.00
C GLU A 917 -33.99 -57.02 10.68
N LYS A 918 -34.36 -57.22 9.41
CA LYS A 918 -35.14 -58.40 8.99
C LYS A 918 -34.37 -59.71 9.15
N ARG A 919 -33.03 -59.72 9.05
CA ARG A 919 -32.18 -60.90 9.36
C ARG A 919 -32.11 -61.15 10.86
N LYS A 920 -32.07 -60.10 11.68
CA LYS A 920 -32.15 -60.20 13.16
C LYS A 920 -33.52 -60.69 13.63
N GLU A 921 -34.61 -60.33 12.94
CA GLU A 921 -35.97 -60.82 13.23
C GLU A 921 -36.25 -62.22 12.68
N ARG A 922 -35.56 -62.66 11.62
CA ARG A 922 -35.77 -63.97 10.97
C ARG A 922 -34.81 -65.08 11.42
N GLN A 923 -33.86 -64.79 12.31
CA GLN A 923 -33.08 -65.83 12.97
C GLN A 923 -33.88 -66.40 14.17
N PRO A 924 -34.14 -67.72 14.26
CA PRO A 924 -34.41 -68.33 15.56
C PRO A 924 -33.17 -68.11 16.44
N PRO A 925 -33.28 -67.97 17.78
CA PRO A 925 -32.16 -67.58 18.64
C PRO A 925 -30.99 -68.54 18.44
N GLN A 926 -29.98 -68.09 17.68
CA GLN A 926 -28.73 -68.79 17.55
C GLN A 926 -28.01 -68.61 18.88
N ILE A 927 -27.92 -69.71 19.63
CA ILE A 927 -26.98 -69.87 20.73
C ILE A 927 -25.59 -69.63 20.12
N LYS A 928 -25.05 -68.43 20.32
CA LYS A 928 -23.63 -68.15 20.10
C LYS A 928 -22.87 -69.06 21.06
N ALA A 929 -21.97 -69.89 20.54
CA ALA A 929 -20.98 -70.55 21.37
C ALA A 929 -20.18 -69.47 22.10
N LEU A 930 -20.32 -69.41 23.43
CA LEU A 930 -19.58 -68.50 24.28
C LEU A 930 -18.08 -68.82 24.17
N SER A 931 -17.26 -67.82 23.89
CA SER A 931 -15.80 -67.91 23.94
C SER A 931 -15.24 -67.72 25.36
N LYS A 932 -16.10 -67.47 26.35
CA LYS A 932 -15.78 -67.35 27.77
C LYS A 932 -16.62 -68.35 28.57
N SER A 933 -16.06 -68.92 29.63
CA SER A 933 -16.80 -69.86 30.46
C SER A 933 -17.93 -69.13 31.20
N LEU A 934 -19.05 -69.81 31.46
CA LEU A 934 -20.18 -69.25 32.23
C LEU A 934 -19.74 -68.75 33.62
N ALA A 935 -18.66 -69.32 34.16
CA ALA A 935 -18.06 -68.88 35.41
C ALA A 935 -17.41 -67.49 35.29
N ASP A 936 -16.72 -67.19 34.20
CA ASP A 936 -16.06 -65.89 34.00
C ASP A 936 -17.08 -64.76 33.79
N GLU A 937 -18.19 -65.03 33.10
CA GLU A 937 -19.28 -64.05 32.96
C GLU A 937 -20.02 -63.82 34.28
N LEU A 938 -20.23 -64.87 35.09
CA LEU A 938 -20.79 -64.73 36.43
C LEU A 938 -19.86 -63.93 37.35
N GLU A 939 -18.54 -64.06 37.19
CA GLU A 939 -17.56 -63.33 37.99
C GLU A 939 -17.42 -61.86 37.55
N GLU A 940 -17.45 -61.57 36.24
CA GLU A 940 -17.53 -60.20 35.71
C GLU A 940 -18.85 -59.53 36.12
N ALA A 941 -19.99 -60.23 36.00
CA ALA A 941 -21.28 -59.71 36.44
C ALA A 941 -21.35 -59.52 37.96
N ALA A 942 -20.76 -60.42 38.74
CA ALA A 942 -20.67 -60.27 40.20
C ALA A 942 -19.81 -59.07 40.60
N LYS A 943 -18.69 -58.81 39.90
CA LYS A 943 -17.90 -57.59 40.09
C LYS A 943 -18.66 -56.34 39.72
N GLU A 944 -19.35 -56.34 38.58
CA GLU A 944 -20.12 -55.17 38.12
C GLU A 944 -21.31 -54.88 39.05
N ILE A 945 -22.00 -55.91 39.54
CA ILE A 945 -23.05 -55.80 40.55
C ILE A 945 -22.45 -55.32 41.88
N GLY A 946 -21.28 -55.83 42.28
CA GLY A 946 -20.57 -55.38 43.48
C GLY A 946 -20.20 -53.89 43.42
N GLU A 947 -19.64 -53.43 42.31
CA GLU A 947 -19.31 -52.01 42.09
C GLU A 947 -20.56 -51.13 42.03
N ARG A 948 -21.68 -51.67 41.54
CA ARG A 948 -22.97 -50.97 41.52
C ARG A 948 -23.58 -50.89 42.92
N GLN A 949 -23.50 -51.97 43.69
CA GLN A 949 -23.91 -52.00 45.10
C GLN A 949 -23.04 -51.09 45.96
N GLU A 950 -21.72 -51.00 45.73
CA GLU A 950 -20.87 -50.03 46.44
C GLU A 950 -21.18 -48.59 46.07
N ARG A 951 -21.45 -48.31 44.78
CA ARG A 951 -21.91 -46.99 44.34
C ARG A 951 -23.25 -46.62 44.96
N ASP A 952 -24.20 -47.55 45.00
CA ASP A 952 -25.52 -47.31 45.58
C ASP A 952 -25.45 -47.24 47.12
N LYS A 953 -24.53 -47.98 47.77
CA LYS A 953 -24.24 -47.87 49.20
C LYS A 953 -23.56 -46.54 49.55
N ARG A 954 -22.66 -46.03 48.70
CA ARG A 954 -22.09 -44.67 48.86
C ARG A 954 -23.16 -43.59 48.71
N LYS A 955 -24.01 -43.68 47.68
CA LYS A 955 -25.13 -42.76 47.48
C LYS A 955 -26.11 -42.81 48.65
N MET A 956 -26.46 -44.01 49.12
CA MET A 956 -27.24 -44.15 50.34
C MET A 956 -26.53 -43.56 51.54
N MET A 957 -25.22 -43.78 51.74
CA MET A 957 -24.50 -43.17 52.88
C MET A 957 -24.43 -41.64 52.79
N GLU A 958 -24.33 -41.06 51.59
CA GLU A 958 -24.39 -39.61 51.38
C GLU A 958 -25.80 -39.03 51.60
N GLU A 959 -26.84 -39.75 51.18
CA GLU A 959 -28.26 -39.37 51.37
C GLU A 959 -28.75 -39.60 52.82
N ILE A 960 -28.22 -40.62 53.50
CA ILE A 960 -28.54 -40.98 54.90
C ILE A 960 -27.73 -40.09 55.86
N GLY A 961 -26.47 -39.76 55.54
CA GLY A 961 -25.62 -38.89 56.36
C GLY A 961 -26.10 -37.44 56.48
N THR A 962 -26.88 -36.95 55.51
CA THR A 962 -27.38 -35.57 55.49
C THR A 962 -28.68 -35.36 56.27
N ASN A 963 -29.47 -36.41 56.53
CA ASN A 963 -30.77 -36.32 57.22
C ASN A 963 -30.79 -36.88 58.66
N LEU A 964 -29.74 -37.57 59.12
CA LEU A 964 -29.70 -38.14 60.48
C LEU A 964 -29.07 -37.24 61.56
N GLY A 965 -28.36 -36.17 61.18
CA GLY A 965 -27.83 -35.20 62.14
C GLY A 965 -28.90 -34.45 62.95
N GLN A 966 -30.14 -34.44 62.46
CA GLN A 966 -31.29 -33.80 63.11
C GLN A 966 -32.04 -34.73 64.10
N TYR A 967 -31.68 -36.02 64.16
CA TYR A 967 -32.33 -37.03 65.02
C TYR A 967 -31.38 -37.74 65.98
N VAL A 968 -30.15 -37.25 66.16
CA VAL A 968 -29.21 -37.81 67.14
C VAL A 968 -29.66 -37.44 68.56
N ILE A 969 -30.27 -38.40 69.25
CA ILE A 969 -30.52 -38.33 70.69
C ILE A 969 -29.17 -38.58 71.38
N LYS A 970 -28.59 -37.55 72.02
CA LYS A 970 -27.44 -37.72 72.92
C LYS A 970 -27.94 -38.25 74.27
N GLY A 971 -27.54 -39.47 74.62
CA GLY A 971 -27.62 -40.00 75.98
C GLY A 971 -26.32 -40.74 76.27
N ASP A 972 -25.79 -40.60 77.49
CA ASP A 972 -24.58 -41.31 77.92
C ASP A 972 -24.92 -42.79 78.19
N ASP A 973 -23.93 -43.69 78.06
CA ASP A 973 -24.13 -45.14 78.17
C ASP A 973 -24.75 -45.60 79.51
N GLU A 974 -24.69 -44.77 80.54
CA GLU A 974 -25.31 -45.02 81.85
C GLU A 974 -26.84 -44.81 81.82
N ASP A 975 -27.33 -43.76 81.14
CA ASP A 975 -28.77 -43.46 81.01
C ASP A 975 -29.50 -44.52 80.15
N TRP A 976 -28.83 -45.04 79.13
CA TRP A 976 -29.36 -46.11 78.29
C TRP A 976 -29.40 -47.47 79.00
N ASN A 977 -28.43 -47.74 79.88
CA ASN A 977 -28.37 -48.97 80.66
C ASN A 977 -29.39 -49.01 81.81
N GLU A 978 -29.80 -47.86 82.36
CA GLU A 978 -30.90 -47.79 83.33
C GLU A 978 -32.26 -48.04 82.65
N ALA A 979 -32.48 -47.48 81.45
CA ALA A 979 -33.69 -47.70 80.67
C ALA A 979 -33.87 -49.15 80.13
N LEU A 980 -32.77 -49.91 80.01
CA LEU A 980 -32.77 -51.30 79.53
C LEU A 980 -32.87 -52.36 80.66
N LYS A 981 -32.76 -51.97 81.95
CA LYS A 981 -32.76 -52.91 83.09
C LYS A 981 -34.15 -53.27 83.64
N GLU A 982 -35.21 -52.55 83.28
CA GLU A 982 -36.58 -52.99 83.57
C GLU A 982 -37.08 -53.99 82.51
N GLY A 983 -36.74 -55.26 82.73
CA GLY A 983 -37.25 -56.36 81.91
C GLY A 983 -38.70 -56.69 82.24
N MET A 984 -39.62 -56.46 81.30
CA MET A 984 -40.82 -57.29 81.12
C MET A 984 -41.48 -57.06 79.75
N SER A 985 -41.95 -58.15 79.16
CA SER A 985 -42.51 -58.33 77.82
C SER A 985 -43.82 -57.57 77.55
N VAL A 986 -43.85 -56.57 76.65
CA VAL A 986 -45.07 -56.01 76.01
C VAL A 986 -44.73 -55.38 74.62
N PRO A 987 -45.62 -55.38 73.60
CA PRO A 987 -45.27 -55.03 72.23
C PRO A 987 -45.33 -53.52 71.91
N LYS A 988 -44.37 -53.07 71.10
CA LYS A 988 -44.30 -51.87 70.24
C LYS A 988 -45.12 -50.62 70.67
N GLU A 989 -44.51 -49.72 71.45
CA GLU A 989 -44.52 -48.25 71.26
C GLU A 989 -43.57 -47.53 72.25
N ALA A 990 -42.79 -46.56 71.72
CA ALA A 990 -41.82 -45.59 72.26
C ALA A 990 -41.34 -45.60 73.75
N ILE A 991 -40.00 -45.63 73.93
CA ILE A 991 -39.28 -45.25 75.17
C ILE A 991 -38.84 -43.78 75.05
N SER A 992 -39.21 -42.91 76.01
CA SER A 992 -38.83 -41.48 76.00
C SER A 992 -37.84 -41.14 77.12
N VAL A 993 -36.65 -40.62 76.76
CA VAL A 993 -35.64 -40.11 77.71
C VAL A 993 -35.76 -38.58 77.80
N ARG A 994 -35.99 -38.02 79.00
CA ARG A 994 -36.10 -36.56 79.22
C ARG A 994 -34.81 -36.04 79.81
N ASN A 995 -34.00 -35.32 79.03
CA ASN A 995 -32.82 -34.63 79.56
C ASN A 995 -33.03 -33.11 79.62
N LYS A 996 -32.80 -32.53 80.80
CA LYS A 996 -32.94 -31.10 81.14
C LYS A 996 -31.55 -30.48 81.22
N ARG A 997 -31.09 -29.79 80.19
CA ARG A 997 -30.12 -28.67 80.27
C ARG A 997 -29.94 -28.01 78.90
N ALA A 998 -30.12 -26.69 78.88
CA ALA A 998 -29.87 -25.82 77.75
C ALA A 998 -28.35 -25.68 77.49
N ILE A 999 -27.97 -25.24 76.28
CA ILE A 999 -27.14 -24.06 75.99
C ILE A 999 -26.56 -24.11 74.57
N GLN A 1000 -26.87 -23.03 73.82
CA GLN A 1000 -26.01 -22.13 73.04
C GLN A 1000 -24.77 -22.65 72.28
N ASP A 1001 -24.65 -22.04 71.09
CA ASP A 1001 -23.44 -21.59 70.36
C ASP A 1001 -22.77 -22.44 69.26
N MET A 1002 -22.96 -21.90 68.04
CA MET A 1002 -22.06 -21.76 66.86
C MET A 1002 -21.84 -22.91 65.86
N PRO A 1003 -21.48 -22.62 64.58
CA PRO A 1003 -21.86 -21.51 63.69
C PRO A 1003 -22.39 -22.00 62.32
N ILE A 1004 -23.16 -21.14 61.63
CA ILE A 1004 -23.72 -21.39 60.28
C ILE A 1004 -22.71 -20.93 59.21
N PRO A 1005 -22.32 -21.75 58.22
CA PRO A 1005 -21.72 -21.24 56.98
C PRO A 1005 -22.82 -20.85 55.99
N GLU A 1006 -22.79 -19.60 55.59
CA GLU A 1006 -23.72 -18.91 54.71
C GLU A 1006 -23.73 -19.48 53.28
N LYS A 1007 -24.95 -19.57 52.73
CA LYS A 1007 -25.22 -19.69 51.31
C LYS A 1007 -24.91 -18.36 50.62
N ASN A 1008 -23.91 -18.33 49.73
CA ASN A 1008 -23.82 -17.27 48.73
C ASN A 1008 -24.56 -17.67 47.45
N THR A 1009 -25.54 -16.83 47.17
CA THR A 1009 -26.44 -16.74 46.03
C THR A 1009 -25.73 -16.39 44.73
N GLU A 1010 -26.31 -16.74 43.58
CA GLU A 1010 -26.66 -15.74 42.56
C GLU A 1010 -27.58 -16.34 41.48
N LYS A 1011 -28.83 -15.87 41.46
CA LYS A 1011 -29.75 -15.96 40.31
C LYS A 1011 -30.00 -14.54 39.82
N GLU A 1012 -29.94 -14.42 38.50
CA GLU A 1012 -30.06 -13.22 37.69
C GLU A 1012 -31.29 -12.36 38.00
N GLY A 1013 -31.04 -11.06 38.22
CA GLY A 1013 -32.05 -10.02 38.25
C GLY A 1013 -32.12 -9.27 36.92
N MET A 1014 -33.21 -9.49 36.18
CA MET A 1014 -33.64 -8.63 35.07
C MET A 1014 -34.35 -7.40 35.63
N LYS A 1015 -33.90 -6.17 35.34
CA LYS A 1015 -34.81 -5.00 35.22
C LYS A 1015 -34.19 -3.79 34.50
N LYS A 1016 -34.91 -3.37 33.47
CA LYS A 1016 -34.82 -2.13 32.69
C LYS A 1016 -34.80 -0.87 33.57
N LYS A 1017 -34.06 0.17 33.15
CA LYS A 1017 -34.42 1.58 33.41
C LYS A 1017 -34.19 2.46 32.18
N LYS A 1018 -35.20 3.26 31.86
CA LYS A 1018 -35.25 4.38 30.90
C LYS A 1018 -35.11 5.70 31.68
N LYS A 1019 -34.36 6.66 31.12
CA LYS A 1019 -34.46 8.16 31.24
C LYS A 1019 -34.30 8.75 32.67
N MET A 1020 -33.77 9.97 32.93
CA MET A 1020 -33.45 11.17 32.14
C MET A 1020 -32.59 12.16 32.99
N LYS A 1021 -31.91 13.11 32.31
CA LYS A 1021 -31.41 14.43 32.76
C LYS A 1021 -30.18 14.51 33.70
N HIS A 1022 -29.03 14.92 33.14
CA HIS A 1022 -28.58 16.32 33.18
C HIS A 1022 -27.71 16.65 31.97
#